data_AF-A0A4W6EG18-F1
#
_entry.id   AF-A0A4W6EG18-F1
#
_cell.length_a   1.000
_cell.length_b   1.000
_cell.length_c   1.000
_cell.angle_alpha   90.00
_cell.angle_beta   90.00
_cell.angle_gamma   90.00
#
_symmetry.space_group_name_H-M   'P 1'
#
loop_
_entity.id
_entity.type
_entity.pdbx_description
1 polymer ?
#
loop_
_entity_poly.entity_id
_entity_poly.type
_entity_poly.pdbx_seq_one_letter_code
_entity_poly.pdbx_strand_id
1 'polypeptide(L)'
;MKLFVSEGNPHCLKVLAALGVTGVQCDIQYVNHEETVVPFLSRPALPALLLPSGLHLFSSNAICQYLFEVNGQESSELCYQWLEWEATDLQPALLEALHMAVLQGKGSEVSKVLQGPLNYLDQSLSKGNMPYLTGEAVSVADVVLWAALYPVLSESSLALGERKSVKSWFDRVAAMHSCQSAAQKVLQGKGLQGMKSYMQRQPAPRSSHCRDTQPCNSNPAECEEGERAVSEEEMEAAVLTWSKDLNAGPLAADRQHPILPQEGKRNILVTSALPYVNNVPHLGNIIGCVLSADVFSRYGRLRGWNLLFVCGTDEYGTATENKAREEGLTPQQICDKYHAVHSSIYKWFQIDFDFFGRTTTEKQTEIAQNIFWRLHEHGFLVEDTVEQLRCENCQRFLADRFVEGTCPHCSYPEARGDQCDKCGRLINAVELREPQCKVCRQTPVIRSSKHLFLDLPKLENQLEQWLEKSTSTGDWTVNAKQITRSWLRDGLKPRCITRDLQWGTPVPHPDFKEKVFYVWFDAPIGYLSITANYTDKWEKWWKNPQQVELYNFMAKDNVPFHSVVFPCSLLGAQDNYTLVSHLVATEYLNYEDTKFSKSRGVGVFGDMAKDTGIPSDVWRFYLLYVRPEGQDSAFSWADMALKNNSELLNNLGNFINRAGMFVTKFFEGCVPAMELQQEDKKLLAVVGWELQQYIQLMDKVKIRDALKHILNISRHGNQYIQVNEPWKKIKGGDTERQRAGTVTGVSVNIACLLSVMLFPYMPSVSHTIRDQLNAPQSCINTMLQGSGSFVCTLRAGHRIGTVSPLFQKLEVDQIEALKKRFGGQQPEDEPPKKKTTAQSAASAQPAAVPAPAAPAGGGGGERSGPRKSQAARSGCG
;
A
#
# COMPACT_ATOMS: atom_id res chain seq x y z
N MET A 1 -21.25 0.00 -33.74
CA MET A 1 -19.93 0.29 -33.16
C MET A 1 -18.98 0.63 -34.29
N LYS A 2 -17.98 1.48 -34.07
CA LYS A 2 -16.93 1.77 -35.04
C LYS A 2 -15.56 1.44 -34.44
N LEU A 3 -14.79 0.61 -35.11
CA LEU A 3 -13.46 0.17 -34.71
C LEU A 3 -12.42 0.84 -35.60
N PHE A 4 -11.58 1.67 -35.01
CA PHE A 4 -10.46 2.33 -35.67
C PHE A 4 -9.19 1.48 -35.50
N VAL A 5 -8.56 1.13 -36.63
CA VAL A 5 -7.34 0.32 -36.70
C VAL A 5 -6.32 0.95 -37.63
N SER A 6 -5.06 0.58 -37.46
CA SER A 6 -3.96 1.01 -38.34
C SER A 6 -3.14 -0.20 -38.79
N GLU A 7 -2.67 -0.16 -40.03
CA GLU A 7 -1.80 -1.21 -40.61
C GLU A 7 -0.47 -1.32 -39.82
N GLY A 8 0.09 -2.51 -39.67
CA GLY A 8 1.39 -2.69 -39.00
C GLY A 8 1.41 -2.46 -37.48
N ASN A 9 0.27 -2.14 -36.85
CA ASN A 9 0.16 -2.03 -35.40
C ASN A 9 -0.19 -3.40 -34.75
N PRO A 10 0.69 -4.00 -33.92
CA PRO A 10 0.45 -5.30 -33.28
C PRO A 10 -0.81 -5.34 -32.41
N HIS A 11 -1.19 -4.22 -31.79
CA HIS A 11 -2.39 -4.19 -30.95
C HIS A 11 -3.68 -4.29 -31.77
N CYS A 12 -3.65 -3.88 -33.05
CA CYS A 12 -4.78 -4.05 -33.96
C CYS A 12 -5.00 -5.53 -34.32
N LEU A 13 -3.96 -6.37 -34.26
CA LEU A 13 -4.09 -7.81 -34.49
C LEU A 13 -4.96 -8.47 -33.42
N LYS A 14 -4.77 -8.09 -32.14
CA LYS A 14 -5.59 -8.57 -31.02
C LYS A 14 -7.08 -8.33 -31.27
N VAL A 15 -7.43 -7.10 -31.60
CA VAL A 15 -8.83 -6.68 -31.73
C VAL A 15 -9.47 -7.25 -33.01
N LEU A 16 -8.75 -7.30 -34.13
CA LEU A 16 -9.27 -7.89 -35.36
C LEU A 16 -9.45 -9.42 -35.23
N ALA A 17 -8.56 -10.10 -34.51
CA ALA A 17 -8.70 -11.52 -34.22
C ALA A 17 -9.91 -11.75 -33.30
N ALA A 18 -10.07 -10.98 -32.22
CA ALA A 18 -11.22 -11.06 -31.33
C ALA A 18 -12.55 -10.77 -32.06
N LEU A 19 -12.58 -9.76 -32.94
CA LEU A 19 -13.75 -9.45 -33.75
C LEU A 19 -14.11 -10.60 -34.70
N GLY A 20 -13.11 -11.23 -35.32
CA GLY A 20 -13.31 -12.40 -36.19
C GLY A 20 -13.76 -13.66 -35.44
N VAL A 21 -13.26 -13.87 -34.22
CA VAL A 21 -13.65 -15.02 -33.37
C VAL A 21 -15.08 -14.86 -32.85
N THR A 22 -15.45 -13.64 -32.44
CA THR A 22 -16.76 -13.37 -31.85
C THR A 22 -17.86 -13.15 -32.90
N GLY A 23 -17.50 -12.78 -34.13
CA GLY A 23 -18.48 -12.50 -35.20
C GLY A 23 -19.32 -11.24 -34.96
N VAL A 24 -18.98 -10.42 -33.96
CA VAL A 24 -19.69 -9.19 -33.61
C VAL A 24 -19.64 -8.21 -34.77
N GLN A 25 -20.79 -7.63 -35.12
CA GLN A 25 -20.89 -6.65 -36.20
C GLN A 25 -20.30 -5.30 -35.77
N CYS A 26 -19.20 -4.90 -36.41
CA CYS A 26 -18.55 -3.62 -36.18
C CYS A 26 -18.07 -3.02 -37.50
N ASP A 27 -18.30 -1.71 -37.69
CA ASP A 27 -17.74 -0.96 -38.81
C ASP A 27 -16.24 -0.76 -38.57
N ILE A 28 -15.38 -1.17 -39.50
CA ILE A 28 -13.92 -1.11 -39.34
C ILE A 28 -13.38 0.03 -40.20
N GLN A 29 -12.69 0.98 -39.58
CA GLN A 29 -12.07 2.12 -40.24
C GLN A 29 -10.55 2.05 -40.12
N TYR A 30 -9.88 2.01 -41.26
CA TYR A 30 -8.42 2.07 -41.33
C TYR A 30 -7.98 3.53 -41.34
N VAL A 31 -7.20 3.90 -40.33
CA VAL A 31 -6.73 5.26 -40.08
C VAL A 31 -5.21 5.28 -39.98
N ASN A 32 -4.61 6.45 -40.18
CA ASN A 32 -3.17 6.63 -39.99
C ASN A 32 -2.82 6.49 -38.50
N HIS A 33 -1.62 5.99 -38.18
CA HIS A 33 -1.08 5.93 -36.82
C HIS A 33 -1.12 7.27 -36.06
N GLU A 34 -1.12 8.39 -36.79
CA GLU A 34 -1.11 9.76 -36.24
C GLU A 34 -2.52 10.35 -36.08
N GLU A 35 -3.56 9.64 -36.52
CA GLU A 35 -4.93 10.14 -36.48
C GLU A 35 -5.50 10.08 -35.06
N THR A 36 -6.00 11.23 -34.60
CA THR A 36 -6.58 11.35 -33.26
C THR A 36 -8.07 11.01 -33.33
N VAL A 37 -8.39 9.73 -33.20
CA VAL A 37 -9.78 9.22 -33.24
C VAL A 37 -10.49 9.30 -31.89
N VAL A 38 -9.74 9.48 -30.78
CA VAL A 38 -10.29 9.67 -29.43
C VAL A 38 -10.14 11.15 -29.05
N PRO A 39 -11.23 11.97 -29.08
CA PRO A 39 -11.12 13.43 -29.06
C PRO A 39 -10.47 14.05 -27.81
N PHE A 40 -10.42 13.31 -26.71
CA PHE A 40 -9.93 13.79 -25.42
C PHE A 40 -8.53 13.26 -25.04
N LEU A 41 -7.86 12.50 -25.93
CA LEU A 41 -6.49 12.08 -25.71
C LEU A 41 -5.51 13.05 -26.39
N SER A 42 -4.44 13.40 -25.68
CA SER A 42 -3.36 14.26 -26.20
C SER A 42 -2.40 13.53 -27.15
N ARG A 43 -2.51 12.19 -27.26
CA ARG A 43 -1.73 11.35 -28.18
C ARG A 43 -2.66 10.38 -28.92
N PRO A 44 -2.38 10.08 -30.20
CA PRO A 44 -3.11 9.05 -30.94
C PRO A 44 -3.07 7.70 -30.20
N ALA A 45 -4.24 7.07 -30.06
CA ALA A 45 -4.38 5.75 -29.44
C ALA A 45 -5.14 4.82 -30.39
N LEU A 46 -4.45 3.81 -30.90
CA LEU A 46 -5.00 2.79 -31.78
C LEU A 46 -4.56 1.40 -31.32
N PRO A 47 -5.46 0.40 -31.32
CA PRO A 47 -6.86 0.45 -31.79
C PRO A 47 -7.79 1.22 -30.82
N ALA A 48 -8.89 1.74 -31.35
CA ALA A 48 -9.95 2.37 -30.56
C ALA A 48 -11.34 1.94 -31.04
N LEU A 49 -12.27 1.68 -30.12
CA LEU A 49 -13.65 1.31 -30.39
C LEU A 49 -14.60 2.41 -29.89
N LEU A 50 -15.37 3.01 -30.80
CA LEU A 50 -16.47 3.90 -30.51
C LEU A 50 -17.77 3.10 -30.33
N LEU A 51 -18.29 3.16 -29.11
CA LEU A 51 -19.54 2.54 -28.70
C LEU A 51 -20.76 3.39 -29.13
N PRO A 52 -21.96 2.79 -29.27
CA PRO A 52 -23.18 3.52 -29.60
C PRO A 52 -23.53 4.62 -28.59
N SER A 53 -23.06 4.49 -27.34
CA SER A 53 -23.23 5.48 -26.28
C SER A 53 -22.38 6.75 -26.45
N GLY A 54 -21.47 6.78 -27.43
CA GLY A 54 -20.49 7.85 -27.61
C GLY A 54 -19.18 7.65 -26.83
N LEU A 55 -19.08 6.59 -26.02
CA LEU A 55 -17.86 6.24 -25.28
C LEU A 55 -16.81 5.61 -26.18
N HIS A 56 -15.54 5.83 -25.86
CA HIS A 56 -14.39 5.25 -26.57
C HIS A 56 -13.66 4.25 -25.65
N LEU A 57 -13.43 3.03 -26.14
CA LEU A 57 -12.46 2.09 -25.57
C LEU A 57 -11.18 2.16 -26.40
N PHE A 58 -10.02 2.34 -25.77
CA PHE A 58 -8.73 2.51 -26.47
C PHE A 58 -7.62 1.62 -25.88
N SER A 59 -8.01 0.61 -25.09
CA SER A 59 -7.14 -0.48 -24.65
C SER A 59 -7.48 -1.72 -25.46
N SER A 60 -6.50 -2.33 -26.13
CA SER A 60 -6.72 -3.53 -26.94
C SER A 60 -7.33 -4.69 -26.13
N ASN A 61 -6.88 -4.91 -24.88
CA ASN A 61 -7.43 -5.97 -24.01
C ASN A 61 -8.88 -5.66 -23.60
N ALA A 62 -9.19 -4.41 -23.26
CA ALA A 62 -10.56 -4.00 -22.90
C ALA A 62 -11.52 -4.08 -24.09
N ILE A 63 -11.04 -3.75 -25.30
CA ILE A 63 -11.83 -3.89 -26.52
C ILE A 63 -12.09 -5.38 -26.79
N CYS A 64 -11.08 -6.23 -26.72
CA CYS A 64 -11.24 -7.68 -26.91
C CYS A 64 -12.24 -8.27 -25.91
N GLN A 65 -12.12 -7.91 -24.63
CA GLN A 65 -13.04 -8.37 -23.59
C GLN A 65 -14.48 -7.95 -23.91
N TYR A 66 -14.69 -6.67 -24.22
CA TYR A 66 -16.00 -6.15 -24.58
C TYR A 66 -16.62 -6.89 -25.79
N LEU A 67 -15.81 -7.24 -26.81
CA LEU A 67 -16.30 -8.01 -27.96
C LEU A 67 -16.75 -9.42 -27.58
N PHE A 68 -16.06 -10.10 -26.66
CA PHE A 68 -16.45 -11.41 -26.16
C PHE A 68 -17.71 -11.34 -25.29
N GLU A 69 -17.84 -10.31 -24.45
CA GLU A 69 -19.03 -10.08 -23.63
C GLU A 69 -20.28 -9.79 -24.47
N VAL A 70 -20.15 -8.98 -25.54
CA VAL A 70 -21.24 -8.73 -26.49
C VAL A 70 -21.69 -10.01 -27.19
N ASN A 71 -20.79 -10.98 -27.39
CA ASN A 71 -21.10 -12.29 -27.94
C ASN A 71 -21.64 -13.29 -26.89
N GLY A 72 -21.91 -12.85 -25.65
CA GLY A 72 -22.45 -13.68 -24.58
C GLY A 72 -21.44 -14.61 -23.91
N GLN A 73 -20.14 -14.38 -24.10
CA GLN A 73 -19.08 -15.08 -23.38
C GLN A 73 -18.59 -14.22 -22.22
N GLU A 74 -18.98 -14.58 -20.99
CA GLU A 74 -18.47 -13.93 -19.78
C GLU A 74 -17.01 -14.31 -19.52
N SER A 75 -16.18 -13.34 -19.15
CA SER A 75 -14.78 -13.56 -18.82
C SER A 75 -14.62 -14.07 -17.39
N SER A 76 -13.93 -15.20 -17.21
CA SER A 76 -13.63 -15.76 -15.89
C SER A 76 -12.52 -15.00 -15.16
N GLU A 77 -12.42 -15.18 -13.83
CA GLU A 77 -11.33 -14.60 -13.01
C GLU A 77 -9.93 -14.96 -13.55
N LEU A 78 -9.75 -16.21 -13.98
CA LEU A 78 -8.51 -16.68 -14.61
C LEU A 78 -8.22 -15.95 -15.93
N CYS A 79 -9.26 -15.58 -16.69
CA CYS A 79 -9.11 -14.81 -17.91
C CYS A 79 -8.59 -13.40 -17.62
N TYR A 80 -9.07 -12.76 -16.56
CA TYR A 80 -8.57 -11.45 -16.11
C TYR A 80 -7.10 -11.52 -15.71
N GLN A 81 -6.70 -12.55 -14.96
CA GLN A 81 -5.30 -12.76 -14.57
C GLN A 81 -4.38 -12.87 -15.79
N TRP A 82 -4.81 -13.56 -16.85
CA TRP A 82 -4.04 -13.65 -18.09
C TRP A 82 -3.96 -12.33 -18.86
N LEU A 83 -5.07 -11.57 -18.94
CA LEU A 83 -5.09 -10.27 -19.60
C LEU A 83 -4.25 -9.22 -18.85
N GLU A 84 -4.22 -9.30 -17.52
CA GLU A 84 -3.37 -8.48 -16.66
C GLU A 84 -1.90 -8.84 -16.85
N TRP A 85 -1.55 -10.13 -16.70
CA TRP A 85 -0.19 -10.63 -16.91
C TRP A 85 0.34 -10.29 -18.31
N GLU A 86 -0.50 -10.38 -19.34
CA GLU A 86 -0.12 -9.98 -20.68
C GLU A 86 0.26 -8.51 -20.75
N ALA A 87 -0.53 -7.63 -20.13
CA ALA A 87 -0.29 -6.19 -20.12
C ALA A 87 0.92 -5.78 -19.26
N THR A 88 1.16 -6.48 -18.14
CA THR A 88 2.20 -6.11 -17.16
C THR A 88 3.55 -6.77 -17.40
N ASP A 89 3.57 -8.00 -17.90
CA ASP A 89 4.79 -8.82 -17.99
C ASP A 89 5.15 -9.16 -19.44
N LEU A 90 4.19 -9.66 -20.24
CA LEU A 90 4.49 -10.10 -21.61
C LEU A 90 4.69 -8.91 -22.57
N GLN A 91 3.84 -7.89 -22.49
CA GLN A 91 3.84 -6.76 -23.41
C GLN A 91 5.14 -5.93 -23.36
N PRO A 92 5.76 -5.65 -22.19
CA PRO A 92 7.08 -5.01 -22.13
C PRO A 92 8.18 -5.85 -22.80
N ALA A 93 8.20 -7.17 -22.54
CA ALA A 93 9.18 -8.08 -23.14
C ALA A 93 8.99 -8.18 -24.66
N LEU A 94 7.75 -8.17 -25.14
CA LEU A 94 7.42 -8.15 -26.56
C LEU A 94 7.83 -6.85 -27.24
N LEU A 95 7.66 -5.70 -26.58
CA LEU A 95 8.10 -4.42 -27.13
C LEU A 95 9.62 -4.37 -27.30
N GLU A 96 10.37 -4.89 -26.32
CA GLU A 96 11.82 -5.02 -26.41
C GLU A 96 12.24 -6.00 -27.52
N ALA A 97 11.60 -7.17 -27.58
CA ALA A 97 11.78 -8.17 -28.64
C ALA A 97 11.55 -7.59 -30.05
N LEU A 98 10.44 -6.89 -30.25
CA LEU A 98 10.09 -6.29 -31.53
C LEU A 98 11.04 -5.14 -31.88
N HIS A 99 11.49 -4.34 -30.91
CA HIS A 99 12.46 -3.28 -31.17
C HIS A 99 13.80 -3.87 -31.63
N MET A 100 14.30 -4.93 -30.98
CA MET A 100 15.51 -5.64 -31.40
C MET A 100 15.37 -6.28 -32.79
N ALA A 101 14.24 -6.94 -33.05
CA ALA A 101 14.01 -7.68 -34.29
C ALA A 101 13.77 -6.75 -35.49
N VAL A 102 12.93 -5.73 -35.32
CA VAL A 102 12.44 -4.87 -36.41
C VAL A 102 13.36 -3.69 -36.67
N LEU A 103 13.94 -3.07 -35.63
CA LEU A 103 14.73 -1.84 -35.77
C LEU A 103 16.24 -2.09 -35.70
N GLN A 104 16.69 -3.06 -34.91
CA GLN A 104 18.12 -3.32 -34.68
C GLN A 104 18.68 -4.51 -35.48
N GLY A 105 17.82 -5.32 -36.12
CA GLY A 105 18.23 -6.52 -36.86
C GLY A 105 18.81 -7.64 -35.98
N LYS A 106 18.63 -7.57 -34.65
CA LYS A 106 19.15 -8.53 -33.66
C LYS A 106 18.15 -9.67 -33.40
N GLY A 107 17.67 -10.30 -34.47
CA GLY A 107 16.63 -11.33 -34.39
C GLY A 107 17.01 -12.55 -33.55
N SER A 108 18.31 -12.91 -33.46
CA SER A 108 18.80 -14.06 -32.69
C SER A 108 18.72 -13.89 -31.17
N GLU A 109 18.72 -12.65 -30.67
CA GLU A 109 18.72 -12.33 -29.23
C GLU A 109 17.31 -12.27 -28.63
N VAL A 110 16.27 -12.21 -29.48
CA VAL A 110 14.86 -12.16 -29.07
C VAL A 110 14.47 -13.35 -28.18
N SER A 111 15.06 -14.52 -28.41
CA SER A 111 14.80 -15.74 -27.62
C SER A 111 15.16 -15.58 -26.15
N LYS A 112 16.17 -14.77 -25.83
CA LYS A 112 16.62 -14.53 -24.45
C LYS A 112 15.62 -13.65 -23.69
N VAL A 113 15.10 -12.62 -24.34
CA VAL A 113 14.16 -11.67 -23.73
C VAL A 113 12.79 -12.33 -23.49
N LEU A 114 12.35 -13.19 -24.41
CA LEU A 114 11.08 -13.91 -24.26
C LEU A 114 11.19 -15.21 -23.44
N GLN A 115 12.38 -15.58 -22.97
CA GLN A 115 12.59 -16.85 -22.26
C GLN A 115 11.75 -16.96 -20.99
N GLY A 116 11.73 -15.90 -20.16
CA GLY A 116 10.95 -15.86 -18.91
C GLY A 116 9.44 -15.99 -19.16
N PRO A 117 8.84 -15.09 -19.96
CA PRO A 117 7.41 -15.14 -20.26
C PRO A 117 6.97 -16.45 -20.94
N LEU A 118 7.76 -16.99 -21.87
CA LEU A 118 7.44 -18.26 -22.54
C LEU A 118 7.55 -19.46 -21.59
N ASN A 119 8.48 -19.45 -20.63
CA ASN A 119 8.55 -20.50 -19.60
C ASN A 119 7.33 -20.47 -18.68
N TYR A 120 6.88 -19.29 -18.27
CA TYR A 120 5.67 -19.15 -17.45
C TYR A 120 4.43 -19.65 -18.17
N LEU A 121 4.29 -19.30 -19.45
CA LEU A 121 3.19 -19.77 -20.30
C LEU A 121 3.22 -21.30 -20.47
N ASP A 122 4.40 -21.89 -20.72
CA ASP A 122 4.55 -23.34 -20.88
C ASP A 122 4.26 -24.13 -19.59
N GLN A 123 4.70 -23.61 -18.44
CA GLN A 123 4.38 -24.19 -17.14
C GLN A 123 2.88 -24.12 -16.84
N SER A 124 2.22 -23.04 -17.23
CA SER A 124 0.78 -22.88 -16.99
C SER A 124 -0.04 -23.81 -17.89
N LEU A 125 0.34 -23.92 -19.16
CA LEU A 125 -0.29 -24.82 -20.12
C LEU A 125 0.00 -26.31 -19.84
N SER A 126 1.14 -26.64 -19.21
CA SER A 126 1.46 -28.03 -18.84
C SER A 126 0.79 -28.50 -17.55
N LYS A 127 0.45 -27.59 -16.64
CA LYS A 127 -0.29 -27.90 -15.40
C LYS A 127 -1.79 -28.14 -15.65
N GLY A 128 -2.37 -27.49 -16.66
CA GLY A 128 -3.76 -27.69 -17.06
C GLY A 128 -3.85 -28.80 -18.10
N ASN A 129 -4.65 -29.83 -17.87
CA ASN A 129 -4.91 -30.87 -18.88
C ASN A 129 -5.88 -30.38 -19.99
N MET A 130 -5.89 -29.07 -20.25
CA MET A 130 -6.86 -28.36 -21.06
C MET A 130 -6.22 -27.84 -22.35
N PRO A 131 -6.97 -27.80 -23.47
CA PRO A 131 -6.43 -27.37 -24.77
C PRO A 131 -6.19 -25.86 -24.90
N TYR A 132 -6.78 -25.04 -24.02
CA TYR A 132 -6.69 -23.58 -24.00
C TYR A 132 -6.44 -23.06 -22.58
N LEU A 133 -6.06 -21.78 -22.45
CA LEU A 133 -5.59 -21.18 -21.20
C LEU A 133 -6.61 -21.19 -20.06
N THR A 134 -7.90 -21.17 -20.39
CA THR A 134 -8.98 -21.05 -19.41
C THR A 134 -9.98 -22.22 -19.45
N GLY A 135 -9.78 -23.21 -20.32
CA GLY A 135 -10.65 -24.38 -20.42
C GLY A 135 -10.60 -25.10 -21.76
N GLU A 136 -11.72 -25.74 -22.14
CA GLU A 136 -11.86 -26.53 -23.38
C GLU A 136 -12.17 -25.69 -24.62
N ALA A 137 -12.61 -24.45 -24.44
CA ALA A 137 -12.95 -23.52 -25.52
C ALA A 137 -11.99 -22.32 -25.56
N VAL A 138 -11.86 -21.72 -26.74
CA VAL A 138 -11.06 -20.52 -26.96
C VAL A 138 -11.66 -19.36 -26.16
N SER A 139 -10.84 -18.72 -25.33
CA SER A 139 -11.21 -17.53 -24.57
C SER A 139 -10.56 -16.27 -25.12
N VAL A 140 -10.97 -15.11 -24.60
CA VAL A 140 -10.35 -13.83 -24.95
C VAL A 140 -8.86 -13.81 -24.58
N ALA A 141 -8.45 -14.47 -23.50
CA ALA A 141 -7.04 -14.62 -23.13
C ALA A 141 -6.25 -15.35 -24.21
N ASP A 142 -6.79 -16.45 -24.75
CA ASP A 142 -6.13 -17.21 -25.82
C ASP A 142 -5.87 -16.35 -27.06
N VAL A 143 -6.90 -15.61 -27.49
CA VAL A 143 -6.81 -14.74 -28.67
C VAL A 143 -5.84 -13.58 -28.45
N VAL A 144 -5.88 -12.94 -27.27
CA VAL A 144 -5.01 -11.81 -26.94
C VAL A 144 -3.55 -12.23 -26.86
N LEU A 145 -3.24 -13.30 -26.12
CA LEU A 145 -1.86 -13.78 -25.95
C LEU A 145 -1.30 -14.33 -27.28
N TRP A 146 -2.11 -15.08 -28.03
CA TRP A 146 -1.70 -15.54 -29.36
C TRP A 146 -1.38 -14.36 -30.28
N ALA A 147 -2.26 -13.36 -30.37
CA ALA A 147 -2.07 -12.20 -31.23
C ALA A 147 -0.85 -11.35 -30.82
N ALA A 148 -0.55 -11.28 -29.52
CA ALA A 148 0.64 -10.60 -29.01
C ALA A 148 1.94 -11.32 -29.43
N LEU A 149 1.95 -12.64 -29.33
CA LEU A 149 3.11 -13.48 -29.66
C LEU A 149 3.30 -13.70 -31.16
N TYR A 150 2.22 -13.62 -31.94
CA TYR A 150 2.20 -14.00 -33.35
C TYR A 150 3.31 -13.37 -34.18
N PRO A 151 3.52 -12.03 -34.16
CA PRO A 151 4.51 -11.42 -35.04
C PRO A 151 5.94 -11.91 -34.78
N VAL A 152 6.25 -12.32 -33.55
CA VAL A 152 7.58 -12.79 -33.17
C VAL A 152 7.75 -14.29 -33.43
N LEU A 153 6.71 -15.08 -33.17
CA LEU A 153 6.76 -16.54 -33.31
C LEU A 153 6.47 -17.03 -34.74
N SER A 154 5.81 -16.24 -35.59
CA SER A 154 5.44 -16.65 -36.95
C SER A 154 6.58 -16.62 -37.97
N GLU A 155 7.54 -15.69 -37.81
CA GLU A 155 8.63 -15.50 -38.80
C GLU A 155 9.92 -16.23 -38.45
N SER A 156 10.02 -16.77 -37.24
CA SER A 156 11.33 -17.05 -36.69
C SER A 156 11.55 -18.52 -36.37
N SER A 157 12.66 -19.01 -36.90
CA SER A 157 13.47 -20.09 -36.36
C SER A 157 14.07 -19.77 -34.97
N LEU A 158 13.57 -18.74 -34.26
CA LEU A 158 13.70 -18.54 -32.81
C LEU A 158 13.06 -19.73 -32.11
N ALA A 159 13.87 -20.75 -31.88
CA ALA A 159 13.46 -22.01 -31.32
C ALA A 159 12.54 -21.81 -30.11
N LEU A 160 11.28 -22.20 -30.25
CA LEU A 160 10.37 -22.53 -29.15
C LEU A 160 10.96 -23.58 -28.18
N GLY A 161 12.20 -24.05 -28.40
CA GLY A 161 12.93 -24.97 -27.53
C GLY A 161 12.14 -26.26 -27.32
N GLU A 162 12.33 -26.87 -26.15
CA GLU A 162 11.62 -28.08 -25.71
C GLU A 162 10.18 -27.79 -25.19
N ARG A 163 9.64 -26.57 -25.40
CA ARG A 163 8.32 -26.13 -24.88
C ARG A 163 7.16 -26.64 -25.74
N LYS A 164 6.87 -27.93 -25.61
CA LYS A 164 5.86 -28.63 -26.41
C LYS A 164 4.44 -28.08 -26.19
N SER A 165 4.12 -27.61 -24.98
CA SER A 165 2.78 -27.16 -24.61
C SER A 165 2.45 -25.82 -25.25
N VAL A 166 3.36 -24.83 -25.17
CA VAL A 166 3.19 -23.54 -25.86
C VAL A 166 3.05 -23.72 -27.36
N LYS A 167 3.89 -24.57 -27.97
CA LYS A 167 3.82 -24.81 -29.42
C LYS A 167 2.46 -25.39 -29.82
N SER A 168 1.99 -26.42 -29.13
CA SER A 168 0.70 -27.05 -29.43
C SER A 168 -0.48 -26.09 -29.27
N TRP A 169 -0.48 -25.28 -28.20
CA TRP A 169 -1.49 -24.25 -27.98
C TRP A 169 -1.44 -23.16 -29.05
N PHE A 170 -0.26 -22.64 -29.36
CA PHE A 170 -0.06 -21.56 -30.33
C PHE A 170 -0.52 -21.99 -31.73
N ASP A 171 -0.12 -23.18 -32.19
CA ASP A 171 -0.52 -23.73 -33.50
C ASP A 171 -2.05 -23.93 -33.57
N ARG A 172 -2.68 -24.32 -32.46
CA ARG A 172 -4.13 -24.51 -32.37
C ARG A 172 -4.91 -23.21 -32.53
N VAL A 173 -4.49 -22.13 -31.86
CA VAL A 173 -5.12 -20.81 -32.00
C VAL A 173 -4.80 -20.20 -33.39
N ALA A 174 -3.59 -20.43 -33.90
CA ALA A 174 -3.17 -20.00 -35.24
C ALA A 174 -3.95 -20.67 -36.38
N ALA A 175 -4.49 -21.88 -36.16
CA ALA A 175 -5.30 -22.59 -37.14
C ALA A 175 -6.70 -21.98 -37.36
N MET A 176 -7.15 -21.07 -36.48
CA MET A 176 -8.45 -20.42 -36.62
C MET A 176 -8.46 -19.45 -37.81
N HIS A 177 -9.45 -19.56 -38.70
CA HIS A 177 -9.59 -18.69 -39.87
C HIS A 177 -9.66 -17.19 -39.50
N SER A 178 -10.33 -16.86 -38.39
CA SER A 178 -10.40 -15.50 -37.84
C SER A 178 -9.02 -14.93 -37.50
N CYS A 179 -8.19 -15.72 -36.82
CA CYS A 179 -6.81 -15.39 -36.45
C CYS A 179 -5.93 -15.20 -37.69
N GLN A 180 -5.99 -16.13 -38.66
CA GLN A 180 -5.24 -16.03 -39.92
C GLN A 180 -5.62 -14.79 -40.74
N SER A 181 -6.93 -14.52 -40.87
CA SER A 181 -7.44 -13.35 -41.58
C SER A 181 -6.98 -12.05 -40.91
N ALA A 182 -7.00 -11.98 -39.57
CA ALA A 182 -6.54 -10.81 -38.82
C ALA A 182 -5.03 -10.59 -39.02
N ALA A 183 -4.22 -11.64 -38.94
CA ALA A 183 -2.78 -11.58 -39.17
C ALA A 183 -2.46 -11.08 -40.60
N GLN A 184 -3.16 -11.60 -41.60
CA GLN A 184 -2.99 -11.16 -42.99
C GLN A 184 -3.38 -9.68 -43.18
N LYS A 185 -4.46 -9.21 -42.54
CA LYS A 185 -4.90 -7.81 -42.62
C LYS A 185 -3.91 -6.84 -41.98
N VAL A 186 -3.35 -7.19 -40.82
CA VAL A 186 -2.43 -6.30 -40.07
C VAL A 186 -1.02 -6.31 -40.63
N LEU A 187 -0.51 -7.50 -41.00
CA LEU A 187 0.88 -7.66 -41.43
C LEU A 187 1.05 -7.66 -42.95
N GLN A 188 -0.04 -7.80 -43.73
CA GLN A 188 -0.06 -7.77 -45.20
C GLN A 188 0.95 -8.73 -45.88
N GLY A 189 1.32 -9.83 -45.23
CA GLY A 189 2.37 -10.74 -45.73
C GLY A 189 3.79 -10.16 -45.69
N LYS A 190 4.00 -8.99 -45.08
CA LYS A 190 5.30 -8.34 -44.87
C LYS A 190 5.96 -8.72 -43.53
N GLY A 191 5.28 -9.54 -42.73
CA GLY A 191 5.77 -10.00 -41.43
C GLY A 191 6.27 -8.90 -40.50
N LEU A 192 7.42 -9.10 -39.85
CA LEU A 192 8.02 -8.11 -38.94
C LEU A 192 8.34 -6.78 -39.64
N GLN A 193 8.66 -6.80 -40.95
CA GLN A 193 8.90 -5.57 -41.72
C GLN A 193 7.64 -4.71 -41.88
N GLY A 194 6.45 -5.32 -41.87
CA GLY A 194 5.17 -4.61 -41.86
C GLY A 194 4.98 -3.73 -40.62
N MET A 195 5.71 -4.01 -39.53
CA MET A 195 5.58 -3.30 -38.26
C MET A 195 6.60 -2.16 -38.08
N LYS A 196 7.53 -1.99 -39.04
CA LYS A 196 8.63 -1.02 -38.93
C LYS A 196 8.15 0.41 -38.72
N SER A 197 7.13 0.82 -39.46
CA SER A 197 6.55 2.17 -39.35
C SER A 197 5.96 2.43 -37.96
N TYR A 198 5.27 1.44 -37.39
CA TYR A 198 4.73 1.52 -36.03
C TYR A 198 5.84 1.53 -34.98
N MET A 199 6.83 0.63 -35.10
CA MET A 199 7.95 0.51 -34.15
C MET A 199 8.84 1.76 -34.09
N GLN A 200 9.09 2.43 -35.22
CA GLN A 200 9.87 3.67 -35.26
C GLN A 200 9.26 4.82 -34.44
N ARG A 201 7.95 4.75 -34.17
CA ARG A 201 7.22 5.75 -33.39
C ARG A 201 7.09 5.39 -31.91
N GLN A 202 7.46 4.17 -31.53
CA GLN A 202 7.46 3.74 -30.13
C GLN A 202 8.73 4.18 -29.41
N PRO A 203 8.65 4.54 -28.12
CA PRO A 203 9.84 4.88 -27.34
C PRO A 203 10.82 3.70 -27.30
N ALA A 204 12.12 3.99 -27.39
CA ALA A 204 13.14 2.97 -27.30
C ALA A 204 13.08 2.26 -25.92
N PRO A 205 13.13 0.91 -25.88
CA PRO A 205 13.25 0.18 -24.63
C PRO A 205 14.55 0.60 -23.92
N ARG A 206 14.48 0.83 -22.61
CA ARG A 206 15.67 1.14 -21.81
C ARG A 206 16.56 -0.11 -21.76
N SER A 207 17.79 -0.02 -22.25
CA SER A 207 18.73 -1.15 -22.24
C SER A 207 19.05 -1.60 -20.83
N SER A 208 18.55 -2.77 -20.44
CA SER A 208 19.01 -3.48 -19.25
C SER A 208 20.29 -4.24 -19.59
N HIS A 209 21.44 -3.59 -19.55
CA HIS A 209 22.70 -4.29 -19.41
C HIS A 209 23.08 -4.38 -17.93
N CYS A 210 23.21 -5.64 -17.48
CA CYS A 210 23.57 -6.11 -16.15
C CYS A 210 22.62 -5.76 -14.99
N ARG A 211 21.53 -6.53 -14.89
CA ARG A 211 21.03 -7.01 -13.60
C ARG A 211 20.78 -8.50 -13.73
N ASP A 212 21.63 -9.31 -13.09
CA ASP A 212 21.25 -10.65 -12.68
C ASP A 212 20.12 -10.53 -11.66
N THR A 213 18.90 -10.36 -12.16
CA THR A 213 17.67 -10.46 -11.39
C THR A 213 16.96 -11.70 -11.90
N GLN A 214 17.10 -12.79 -11.14
CA GLN A 214 16.17 -13.91 -11.23
C GLN A 214 14.74 -13.38 -11.01
N PRO A 215 13.77 -13.78 -11.85
CA PRO A 215 12.39 -13.34 -11.70
C PRO A 215 11.78 -13.98 -10.45
N CYS A 216 11.42 -13.12 -9.48
CA CYS A 216 10.66 -13.50 -8.29
C CYS A 216 9.17 -13.41 -8.62
N ASN A 217 8.59 -14.51 -9.10
CA ASN A 217 7.15 -14.74 -9.09
C ASN A 217 6.91 -16.20 -8.72
N SER A 218 6.67 -16.46 -7.45
CA SER A 218 6.01 -17.69 -6.99
C SER A 218 4.84 -17.29 -6.09
N ASN A 219 3.63 -17.61 -6.56
CA ASN A 219 2.46 -17.72 -5.69
C ASN A 219 2.67 -18.87 -4.69
N PRO A 220 2.05 -18.80 -3.50
CA PRO A 220 2.42 -19.61 -2.35
C PRO A 220 1.88 -21.04 -2.47
N ALA A 221 2.60 -21.88 -3.19
CA ALA A 221 2.59 -23.31 -2.97
C ALA A 221 3.99 -23.65 -2.46
N GLU A 222 4.04 -24.20 -1.24
CA GLU A 222 5.21 -24.70 -0.49
C GLU A 222 6.48 -24.81 -1.36
N CYS A 223 7.34 -23.78 -1.28
CA CYS A 223 8.68 -23.88 -1.86
C CYS A 223 9.50 -24.83 -1.00
N GLU A 224 9.78 -26.02 -1.53
CA GLU A 224 10.91 -26.82 -1.08
C GLU A 224 12.19 -25.99 -1.28
N GLU A 225 12.79 -25.55 -0.18
CA GLU A 225 14.06 -24.80 -0.14
C GLU A 225 15.20 -25.68 -0.68
N GLY A 226 15.66 -25.41 -1.90
CA GLY A 226 16.98 -25.89 -2.35
C GLY A 226 18.09 -25.16 -1.59
N GLU A 227 18.98 -25.89 -0.91
CA GLU A 227 20.11 -25.29 -0.19
C GLU A 227 20.97 -24.42 -1.12
N ARG A 228 21.18 -23.15 -0.76
CA ARG A 228 22.12 -22.25 -1.44
C ARG A 228 23.53 -22.86 -1.39
N ALA A 229 24.14 -23.09 -2.54
CA ALA A 229 25.56 -23.42 -2.62
C ALA A 229 26.38 -22.20 -2.18
N VAL A 230 27.23 -22.37 -1.18
CA VAL A 230 28.15 -21.35 -0.67
C VAL A 230 29.56 -21.74 -1.12
N SER A 231 30.30 -20.81 -1.72
CA SER A 231 31.67 -21.08 -2.16
C SER A 231 32.66 -21.07 -0.98
N GLU A 232 33.82 -21.71 -1.14
CA GLU A 232 34.88 -21.65 -0.12
C GLU A 232 35.34 -20.21 0.16
N GLU A 233 35.44 -19.38 -0.89
CA GLU A 233 35.79 -17.96 -0.77
C GLU A 233 34.79 -17.18 0.10
N GLU A 234 33.49 -17.42 -0.08
CA GLU A 234 32.45 -16.79 0.74
C GLU A 234 32.54 -17.23 2.21
N MET A 235 32.86 -18.51 2.45
CA MET A 235 33.05 -19.04 3.79
C MET A 235 34.28 -18.43 4.48
N GLU A 236 35.40 -18.30 3.77
CA GLU A 236 36.60 -17.67 4.30
C GLU A 236 36.38 -16.18 4.60
N ALA A 237 35.71 -15.46 3.70
CA ALA A 237 35.35 -14.06 3.91
C ALA A 237 34.41 -13.87 5.12
N ALA A 238 33.46 -14.79 5.32
CA ALA A 238 32.57 -14.78 6.47
C ALA A 238 33.34 -15.02 7.78
N VAL A 239 34.27 -15.97 7.81
CA VAL A 239 35.11 -16.25 9.00
C VAL A 239 36.03 -15.06 9.31
N LEU A 240 36.62 -14.44 8.29
CA LEU A 240 37.44 -13.24 8.47
C LEU A 240 36.62 -12.07 9.02
N THR A 241 35.36 -11.95 8.59
CA THR A 241 34.46 -10.91 9.12
C THR A 241 34.03 -11.24 10.56
N TRP A 242 33.73 -12.49 10.84
CA TRP A 242 33.34 -13.00 12.15
C TRP A 242 34.38 -12.72 13.24
N SER A 243 35.66 -12.83 12.89
CA SER A 243 36.79 -12.67 13.82
C SER A 243 37.15 -11.20 14.12
N LYS A 244 36.57 -10.23 13.41
CA LYS A 244 36.82 -8.80 13.66
C LYS A 244 36.34 -8.39 15.05
N ASP A 245 37.05 -7.43 15.64
CA ASP A 245 36.62 -6.79 16.89
C ASP A 245 35.38 -5.92 16.66
N LEU A 246 34.62 -5.69 17.74
CA LEU A 246 33.55 -4.70 17.73
C LEU A 246 34.14 -3.33 17.50
N ASN A 247 33.52 -2.52 16.64
CA ASN A 247 33.96 -1.16 16.41
C ASN A 247 33.89 -0.37 17.72
N ALA A 248 35.02 0.16 18.17
CA ALA A 248 35.12 1.09 19.31
C ALA A 248 34.59 2.51 18.97
N GLY A 249 33.79 2.63 17.90
CA GLY A 249 33.15 3.88 17.52
C GLY A 249 32.26 4.40 18.66
N PRO A 250 31.98 5.71 18.69
CA PRO A 250 31.14 6.29 19.72
C PRO A 250 29.83 5.50 19.80
N LEU A 251 29.51 5.03 21.00
CA LEU A 251 28.20 4.47 21.32
C LEU A 251 27.15 5.42 20.78
N ALA A 252 26.04 4.90 20.24
CA ALA A 252 24.95 5.74 19.74
C ALA A 252 24.60 6.76 20.84
N ALA A 253 25.06 8.00 20.66
CA ALA A 253 24.86 9.05 21.63
C ALA A 253 23.35 9.28 21.71
N ASP A 254 22.85 9.58 22.92
CA ASP A 254 21.45 9.97 23.08
C ASP A 254 21.09 11.04 22.05
N ARG A 255 19.93 10.87 21.42
CA ARG A 255 19.45 11.79 20.38
C ARG A 255 19.41 13.20 20.95
N GLN A 256 20.31 14.06 20.48
CA GLN A 256 20.30 15.47 20.86
C GLN A 256 19.29 16.20 20.02
N HIS A 257 18.22 16.67 20.66
CA HIS A 257 17.20 17.50 20.03
C HIS A 257 17.56 18.99 20.20
N PRO A 258 17.34 19.85 19.19
CA PRO A 258 16.80 19.50 17.88
C PRO A 258 17.85 18.87 16.96
N ILE A 259 17.45 17.80 16.27
CA ILE A 259 18.23 17.16 15.20
C ILE A 259 18.23 18.07 13.97
N LEU A 260 19.41 18.44 13.50
CA LEU A 260 19.62 19.31 12.32
C LEU A 260 20.49 18.61 11.28
N PRO A 261 20.38 18.95 9.99
CA PRO A 261 21.24 18.42 8.94
C PRO A 261 22.71 18.69 9.22
N GLN A 262 23.55 17.69 8.95
CA GLN A 262 24.99 17.71 9.13
C GLN A 262 25.66 17.56 7.76
N GLU A 263 26.57 18.48 7.46
CA GLU A 263 27.33 18.47 6.20
C GLU A 263 28.21 17.21 6.10
N GLY A 264 28.31 16.63 4.90
CA GLY A 264 29.06 15.39 4.66
C GLY A 264 28.40 14.12 5.19
N LYS A 265 27.24 14.21 5.87
CA LYS A 265 26.44 13.05 6.27
C LYS A 265 25.17 12.94 5.43
N ARG A 266 24.62 11.72 5.36
CA ARG A 266 23.30 11.47 4.78
C ARG A 266 22.22 11.99 5.75
N ASN A 267 21.48 13.02 5.33
CA ASN A 267 20.40 13.61 6.13
C ASN A 267 19.05 13.18 5.58
N ILE A 268 18.30 12.42 6.38
CA ILE A 268 17.01 11.86 6.00
C ILE A 268 15.89 12.57 6.76
N LEU A 269 14.98 13.17 6.02
CA LEU A 269 13.73 13.67 6.58
C LEU A 269 12.62 12.65 6.29
N VAL A 270 12.00 12.13 7.33
CA VAL A 270 10.88 11.20 7.21
C VAL A 270 9.62 11.91 7.66
N THR A 271 8.56 11.82 6.85
CA THR A 271 7.21 12.14 7.31
C THR A 271 6.26 10.99 7.08
N SER A 272 5.24 10.93 7.94
CA SER A 272 4.08 10.09 7.72
C SER A 272 2.87 10.98 7.47
N ALA A 273 1.97 10.55 6.58
CA ALA A 273 0.73 11.26 6.29
C ALA A 273 0.01 11.67 7.59
N LEU A 274 -0.37 12.95 7.67
CA LEU A 274 -1.03 13.49 8.85
C LEU A 274 -2.42 12.84 8.99
N PRO A 275 -2.69 12.04 10.04
CA PRO A 275 -4.02 11.52 10.29
C PRO A 275 -5.02 12.66 10.56
N TYR A 276 -6.20 12.54 9.95
CA TYR A 276 -7.36 13.38 10.29
C TYR A 276 -7.75 13.19 11.76
N VAL A 277 -7.72 14.27 12.53
CA VAL A 277 -7.92 14.25 13.99
C VAL A 277 -9.33 13.79 14.39
N ASN A 278 -10.34 14.01 13.55
CA ASN A 278 -11.73 13.76 13.90
C ASN A 278 -12.12 12.27 13.90
N ASN A 279 -11.18 11.36 13.58
CA ASN A 279 -11.41 9.93 13.51
C ASN A 279 -10.33 9.15 14.28
N VAL A 280 -10.75 8.17 15.08
CA VAL A 280 -9.82 7.22 15.69
C VAL A 280 -9.17 6.38 14.58
N PRO A 281 -7.84 6.25 14.52
CA PRO A 281 -7.17 5.48 13.48
C PRO A 281 -7.40 3.99 13.68
N HIS A 282 -7.70 3.26 12.62
CA HIS A 282 -7.73 1.80 12.60
C HIS A 282 -6.39 1.20 12.15
N LEU A 283 -6.25 -0.13 12.26
CA LEU A 283 -4.98 -0.81 11.92
C LEU A 283 -4.51 -0.52 10.49
N GLY A 284 -5.44 -0.33 9.55
CA GLY A 284 -5.14 0.07 8.17
C GLY A 284 -4.47 1.44 8.05
N ASN A 285 -4.92 2.44 8.82
CA ASN A 285 -4.24 3.75 8.85
C ASN A 285 -2.84 3.61 9.46
N ILE A 286 -2.71 2.79 10.51
CA ILE A 286 -1.45 2.60 11.24
C ILE A 286 -0.41 1.95 10.32
N ILE A 287 -0.73 0.82 9.67
CA ILE A 287 0.22 0.11 8.81
C ILE A 287 0.58 0.91 7.55
N GLY A 288 -0.38 1.58 6.93
CA GLY A 288 -0.15 2.31 5.67
C GLY A 288 0.70 3.57 5.84
N CYS A 289 0.74 4.13 7.05
CA CYS A 289 1.40 5.40 7.34
C CYS A 289 2.43 5.25 8.46
N VAL A 290 2.03 5.46 9.72
CA VAL A 290 2.95 5.71 10.84
C VAL A 290 3.84 4.53 11.20
N LEU A 291 3.33 3.29 11.11
CA LEU A 291 4.10 2.08 11.44
C LEU A 291 5.14 1.76 10.35
N SER A 292 4.78 1.95 9.07
CA SER A 292 5.75 1.81 7.97
C SER A 292 6.89 2.83 8.08
N ALA A 293 6.55 4.09 8.38
CA ALA A 293 7.54 5.16 8.56
C ALA A 293 8.44 4.93 9.78
N ASP A 294 7.88 4.42 10.88
CA ASP A 294 8.62 4.09 12.10
C ASP A 294 9.68 3.01 11.86
N VAL A 295 9.31 1.92 11.16
CA VAL A 295 10.24 0.84 10.82
C VAL A 295 11.42 1.37 10.00
N PHE A 296 11.15 2.18 8.97
CA PHE A 296 12.22 2.79 8.18
C PHE A 296 13.07 3.77 9.00
N SER A 297 12.44 4.58 9.87
CA SER A 297 13.15 5.55 10.71
C SER A 297 14.08 4.86 11.71
N ARG A 298 13.62 3.80 12.37
CA ARG A 298 14.43 2.97 13.26
C ARG A 298 15.59 2.33 12.52
N TYR A 299 15.34 1.76 11.35
CA TYR A 299 16.39 1.20 10.49
C TYR A 299 17.43 2.26 10.11
N GLY A 300 17.01 3.44 9.66
CA GLY A 300 17.92 4.53 9.31
C GLY A 300 18.80 5.00 10.48
N ARG A 301 18.23 5.03 11.69
CA ARG A 301 18.99 5.28 12.93
C ARG A 301 20.02 4.19 13.19
N LEU A 302 19.69 2.90 13.00
CA LEU A 302 20.65 1.79 13.12
C LEU A 302 21.77 1.87 12.07
N ARG A 303 21.47 2.38 10.86
CA ARG A 303 22.46 2.65 9.81
C ARG A 303 23.36 3.86 10.11
N GLY A 304 23.06 4.62 11.17
CA GLY A 304 23.82 5.82 11.56
C GLY A 304 23.49 7.06 10.72
N TRP A 305 22.35 7.09 10.04
CA TRP A 305 21.91 8.27 9.28
C TRP A 305 21.48 9.39 10.22
N ASN A 306 21.71 10.64 9.80
CA ASN A 306 21.15 11.79 10.51
C ASN A 306 19.68 11.92 10.12
N LEU A 307 18.78 11.44 10.98
CA LEU A 307 17.37 11.24 10.63
C LEU A 307 16.45 12.07 11.53
N LEU A 308 15.49 12.77 10.91
CA LEU A 308 14.39 13.43 11.60
C LEU A 308 13.06 12.83 11.14
N PHE A 309 12.28 12.26 12.06
CA PHE A 309 10.96 11.70 11.80
C PHE A 309 9.86 12.55 12.45
N VAL A 310 9.05 13.22 11.63
CA VAL A 310 7.94 14.08 12.08
C VAL A 310 6.59 13.63 11.55
N CYS A 311 5.55 13.81 12.35
CA CYS A 311 4.16 13.66 11.95
C CYS A 311 3.29 14.55 12.86
N GLY A 312 1.98 14.50 12.73
CA GLY A 312 1.05 15.26 13.55
C GLY A 312 -0.38 15.02 13.10
N THR A 313 -1.32 15.69 13.74
CA THR A 313 -2.74 15.61 13.37
C THR A 313 -3.11 16.69 12.35
N ASP A 314 -3.88 16.30 11.33
CA ASP A 314 -4.58 17.22 10.45
C ASP A 314 -5.94 17.58 11.06
N GLU A 315 -6.13 18.87 11.34
CA GLU A 315 -7.17 19.34 12.25
C GLU A 315 -8.20 20.27 11.61
N TYR A 316 -7.93 20.78 10.42
CA TYR A 316 -8.82 21.75 9.75
C TYR A 316 -9.88 21.09 8.88
N GLY A 317 -10.86 21.91 8.47
CA GLY A 317 -11.86 21.53 7.48
C GLY A 317 -13.22 21.14 8.06
N THR A 318 -14.17 20.93 7.15
CA THR A 318 -15.61 20.77 7.48
C THR A 318 -15.90 19.54 8.34
N ALA A 319 -15.11 18.48 8.21
CA ALA A 319 -15.31 17.26 8.98
C ALA A 319 -15.13 17.50 10.49
N THR A 320 -14.13 18.30 10.86
CA THR A 320 -13.90 18.72 12.24
C THR A 320 -15.06 19.57 12.76
N GLU A 321 -15.53 20.58 12.02
CA GLU A 321 -16.68 21.41 12.44
C GLU A 321 -17.94 20.57 12.67
N ASN A 322 -18.20 19.59 11.80
CA ASN A 322 -19.35 18.71 11.93
C ASN A 322 -19.22 17.81 13.16
N LYS A 323 -18.06 17.20 13.36
CA LYS A 323 -17.81 16.32 14.50
C LYS A 323 -17.86 17.08 15.83
N ALA A 324 -17.31 18.29 15.85
CA ALA A 324 -17.40 19.20 16.98
C ALA A 324 -18.87 19.47 17.36
N ARG A 325 -19.72 19.76 16.36
CA ARG A 325 -21.15 19.97 16.56
C ARG A 325 -21.88 18.72 17.06
N GLU A 326 -21.60 17.55 16.49
CA GLU A 326 -22.17 16.27 16.91
C GLU A 326 -21.86 15.97 18.39
N GLU A 327 -20.68 16.34 18.87
CA GLU A 327 -20.25 16.12 20.25
C GLU A 327 -20.53 17.31 21.19
N GLY A 328 -21.12 18.39 20.69
CA GLY A 328 -21.40 19.59 21.48
C GLY A 328 -20.14 20.35 21.94
N LEU A 329 -19.06 20.30 21.15
CA LEU A 329 -17.76 20.90 21.41
C LEU A 329 -17.43 22.00 20.39
N THR A 330 -16.44 22.84 20.68
CA THR A 330 -15.80 23.69 19.67
C THR A 330 -14.82 22.89 18.81
N PRO A 331 -14.47 23.36 17.59
CA PRO A 331 -13.45 22.72 16.76
C PRO A 331 -12.10 22.53 17.47
N GLN A 332 -11.62 23.54 18.22
CA GLN A 332 -10.39 23.40 19.00
C GLN A 332 -10.49 22.31 20.06
N GLN A 333 -11.60 22.27 20.83
CA GLN A 333 -11.79 21.29 21.89
C GLN A 333 -11.82 19.85 21.37
N ILE A 334 -12.45 19.61 20.22
CA ILE A 334 -12.47 18.28 19.63
C ILE A 334 -11.08 17.88 19.09
N CYS A 335 -10.35 18.82 18.48
CA CYS A 335 -9.00 18.58 18.04
C CYS A 335 -8.07 18.24 19.21
N ASP A 336 -8.15 18.99 20.32
CA ASP A 336 -7.35 18.74 21.53
C ASP A 336 -7.61 17.35 22.11
N LYS A 337 -8.90 16.98 22.21
CA LYS A 337 -9.33 15.67 22.68
C LYS A 337 -8.74 14.55 21.82
N TYR A 338 -8.90 14.64 20.50
CA TYR A 338 -8.50 13.55 19.61
C TYR A 338 -7.00 13.54 19.31
N HIS A 339 -6.31 14.69 19.31
CA HIS A 339 -4.85 14.72 19.24
C HIS A 339 -4.22 13.89 20.38
N ALA A 340 -4.75 14.03 21.60
CA ALA A 340 -4.33 13.20 22.74
C ALA A 340 -4.63 11.71 22.52
N VAL A 341 -5.78 11.36 21.92
CA VAL A 341 -6.12 9.98 21.55
C VAL A 341 -5.10 9.41 20.56
N HIS A 342 -4.82 10.12 19.45
CA HIS A 342 -3.82 9.71 18.46
C HIS A 342 -2.44 9.51 19.10
N SER A 343 -1.97 10.50 19.88
CA SER A 343 -0.69 10.43 20.58
C SER A 343 -0.60 9.19 21.50
N SER A 344 -1.66 8.90 22.25
CA SER A 344 -1.71 7.73 23.13
C SER A 344 -1.66 6.40 22.37
N ILE A 345 -2.35 6.30 21.23
CA ILE A 345 -2.36 5.11 20.37
C ILE A 345 -0.96 4.89 19.80
N TYR A 346 -0.36 5.92 19.20
CA TYR A 346 0.95 5.80 18.57
C TYR A 346 2.06 5.52 19.58
N LYS A 347 1.95 6.07 20.79
CA LYS A 347 2.84 5.70 21.90
C LYS A 347 2.72 4.23 22.28
N TRP A 348 1.50 3.69 22.37
CA TRP A 348 1.28 2.26 22.68
C TRP A 348 1.79 1.33 21.56
N PHE A 349 1.62 1.72 20.29
CA PHE A 349 2.24 1.04 19.14
C PHE A 349 3.75 1.27 19.02
N GLN A 350 4.36 2.00 19.97
CA GLN A 350 5.79 2.32 20.02
C GLN A 350 6.28 3.02 18.74
N ILE A 351 5.50 3.96 18.20
CA ILE A 351 5.94 4.81 17.11
C ILE A 351 6.90 5.88 17.67
N ASP A 352 8.14 5.89 17.19
CA ASP A 352 9.24 6.71 17.69
C ASP A 352 9.44 7.96 16.84
N PHE A 353 8.43 8.83 16.85
CA PHE A 353 8.53 10.19 16.30
C PHE A 353 9.57 10.99 17.07
N ASP A 354 10.37 11.79 16.35
CA ASP A 354 11.20 12.81 16.99
C ASP A 354 10.35 14.02 17.41
N PHE A 355 9.25 14.29 16.69
CA PHE A 355 8.23 15.25 17.08
C PHE A 355 6.86 14.90 16.47
N PHE A 356 5.80 14.92 17.29
CA PHE A 356 4.42 14.72 16.87
C PHE A 356 3.60 16.00 17.13
N GLY A 357 3.37 16.77 16.07
CA GLY A 357 2.77 18.11 16.14
C GLY A 357 1.32 18.19 15.69
N ARG A 358 0.89 19.39 15.28
CA ARG A 358 -0.50 19.75 14.95
C ARG A 358 -0.52 20.80 13.84
N THR A 359 -1.56 20.81 13.00
CA THR A 359 -1.73 21.87 11.98
C THR A 359 -2.38 23.16 12.51
N THR A 360 -2.99 23.15 13.69
CA THR A 360 -3.66 24.32 14.30
C THR A 360 -2.69 25.22 15.09
N THR A 361 -1.64 25.72 14.43
CA THR A 361 -0.60 26.54 15.07
C THR A 361 -0.36 27.88 14.36
N GLU A 362 0.24 28.83 15.07
CA GLU A 362 0.65 30.12 14.48
C GLU A 362 1.65 29.91 13.33
N LYS A 363 2.60 28.97 13.50
CA LYS A 363 3.56 28.61 12.44
C LYS A 363 2.92 28.04 11.19
N GLN A 364 1.81 27.30 11.31
CA GLN A 364 1.03 26.88 10.13
C GLN A 364 0.53 28.10 9.37
N THR A 365 -0.07 29.06 10.08
CA THR A 365 -0.64 30.25 9.48
C THR A 365 0.44 31.08 8.78
N GLU A 366 1.56 31.35 9.48
CA GLU A 366 2.71 32.09 8.95
C GLU A 366 3.24 31.47 7.65
N ILE A 367 3.54 30.16 7.67
CA ILE A 367 4.18 29.47 6.53
C ILE A 367 3.20 29.30 5.35
N ALA A 368 1.94 28.93 5.62
CA ALA A 368 0.94 28.79 4.56
C ALA A 368 0.65 30.13 3.88
N GLN A 369 0.55 31.21 4.65
CA GLN A 369 0.40 32.56 4.09
C GLN A 369 1.64 33.02 3.32
N ASN A 370 2.85 32.67 3.75
CA ASN A 370 4.07 32.96 3.01
C ASN A 370 4.11 32.26 1.64
N ILE A 371 3.80 30.96 1.60
CA ILE A 371 3.74 30.18 0.34
C ILE A 371 2.66 30.75 -0.57
N PHE A 372 1.49 31.08 -0.02
CA PHE A 372 0.41 31.74 -0.75
C PHE A 372 0.86 33.04 -1.43
N TRP A 373 1.51 33.94 -0.68
CA TRP A 373 1.94 35.22 -1.23
C TRP A 373 2.99 35.08 -2.32
N ARG A 374 3.93 34.15 -2.18
CA ARG A 374 4.91 33.85 -3.25
C ARG A 374 4.23 33.32 -4.51
N LEU A 375 3.26 32.42 -4.37
CA LEU A 375 2.47 31.92 -5.50
C LEU A 375 1.66 33.03 -6.18
N HIS A 376 1.10 33.95 -5.38
CA HIS A 376 0.38 35.10 -5.86
C HIS A 376 1.30 36.06 -6.64
N GLU A 377 2.43 36.44 -6.07
CA GLU A 377 3.43 37.34 -6.67
C GLU A 377 3.99 36.79 -7.99
N HIS A 378 4.16 35.47 -8.10
CA HIS A 378 4.62 34.81 -9.32
C HIS A 378 3.49 34.50 -10.34
N GLY A 379 2.25 34.90 -10.07
CA GLY A 379 1.13 34.76 -11.01
C GLY A 379 0.63 33.31 -11.21
N PHE A 380 0.78 32.46 -10.19
CA PHE A 380 0.28 31.08 -10.17
C PHE A 380 -1.10 30.92 -9.51
N LEU A 381 -1.72 32.02 -9.10
CA LEU A 381 -3.08 32.02 -8.57
C LEU A 381 -4.04 32.70 -9.54
N VAL A 382 -5.22 32.13 -9.70
CA VAL A 382 -6.32 32.73 -10.48
C VAL A 382 -7.57 32.84 -9.62
N GLU A 383 -8.34 33.89 -9.86
CA GLU A 383 -9.65 34.09 -9.25
C GLU A 383 -10.75 33.60 -10.17
N ASP A 384 -11.71 32.87 -9.62
CA ASP A 384 -12.95 32.53 -10.30
C ASP A 384 -14.13 32.57 -9.32
N THR A 385 -15.35 32.68 -9.85
CA THR A 385 -16.56 32.76 -9.05
C THR A 385 -17.34 31.47 -9.17
N VAL A 386 -17.68 30.86 -8.04
CA VAL A 386 -18.46 29.62 -7.99
C VAL A 386 -19.85 29.94 -7.47
N GLU A 387 -20.88 29.48 -8.19
CA GLU A 387 -22.25 29.53 -7.71
C GLU A 387 -22.48 28.41 -6.69
N GLN A 388 -22.94 28.79 -5.49
CA GLN A 388 -23.19 27.85 -4.40
C GLN A 388 -24.50 28.18 -3.70
N LEU A 389 -25.12 27.16 -3.13
CA LEU A 389 -26.29 27.34 -2.28
C LEU A 389 -25.88 27.85 -0.90
N ARG A 390 -26.37 29.01 -0.49
CA ARG A 390 -26.21 29.59 0.85
C ARG A 390 -27.51 29.49 1.62
N CYS A 391 -27.44 28.93 2.82
CA CYS A 391 -28.54 28.99 3.77
C CYS A 391 -28.42 30.28 4.60
N GLU A 392 -29.35 31.21 4.42
CA GLU A 392 -29.36 32.48 5.16
C GLU A 392 -29.66 32.28 6.64
N ASN A 393 -30.46 31.27 7.00
CA ASN A 393 -30.73 30.97 8.41
C ASN A 393 -29.51 30.35 9.13
N CYS A 394 -28.79 29.45 8.47
CA CYS A 394 -27.55 28.87 9.01
C CYS A 394 -26.31 29.76 8.77
N GLN A 395 -26.47 30.90 8.10
CA GLN A 395 -25.40 31.83 7.72
C GLN A 395 -24.16 31.15 7.11
N ARG A 396 -24.37 30.17 6.22
CA ARG A 396 -23.27 29.42 5.60
C ARG A 396 -23.62 28.90 4.21
N PHE A 397 -22.58 28.67 3.42
CA PHE A 397 -22.69 27.88 2.19
C PHE A 397 -22.90 26.39 2.52
N LEU A 398 -23.70 25.72 1.70
CA LEU A 398 -24.07 24.33 1.88
C LEU A 398 -23.24 23.45 0.94
N ALA A 399 -22.52 22.49 1.52
CA ALA A 399 -21.98 21.37 0.76
C ALA A 399 -23.13 20.48 0.27
N ASP A 400 -22.92 19.76 -0.83
CA ASP A 400 -23.94 18.90 -1.49
C ASP A 400 -24.67 17.96 -0.53
N ARG A 401 -23.96 17.36 0.43
CA ARG A 401 -24.53 16.49 1.49
C ARG A 401 -25.53 17.18 2.42
N PHE A 402 -25.49 18.50 2.53
CA PHE A 402 -26.41 19.31 3.32
C PHE A 402 -27.54 19.92 2.48
N VAL A 403 -27.62 19.57 1.20
CA VAL A 403 -28.69 19.96 0.29
C VAL A 403 -29.50 18.72 -0.08
N GLU A 404 -30.82 18.85 0.05
CA GLU A 404 -31.82 17.93 -0.47
C GLU A 404 -32.73 18.72 -1.41
N GLY A 405 -33.34 18.09 -2.40
CA GLY A 405 -34.32 18.76 -3.26
C GLY A 405 -34.88 17.85 -4.34
N THR A 406 -35.74 18.41 -5.18
CA THR A 406 -36.35 17.69 -6.29
C THR A 406 -35.39 17.57 -7.47
N CYS A 407 -35.12 16.33 -7.91
CA CYS A 407 -34.25 16.03 -9.05
C CYS A 407 -34.78 16.71 -10.33
N PRO A 408 -33.96 17.49 -11.05
CA PRO A 408 -34.38 18.18 -12.28
C PRO A 408 -34.69 17.24 -13.44
N HIS A 409 -34.29 15.97 -13.36
CA HIS A 409 -34.39 14.99 -14.45
C HIS A 409 -35.52 13.97 -14.27
N CYS A 410 -35.69 13.41 -13.07
CA CYS A 410 -36.69 12.37 -12.80
C CYS A 410 -37.76 12.77 -11.78
N SER A 411 -37.73 14.04 -11.32
CA SER A 411 -38.65 14.60 -10.32
C SER A 411 -38.69 13.84 -8.99
N TYR A 412 -37.60 13.15 -8.62
CA TYR A 412 -37.47 12.53 -7.30
C TYR A 412 -37.31 13.62 -6.23
N PRO A 413 -38.19 13.72 -5.22
CA PRO A 413 -38.25 14.86 -4.30
C PRO A 413 -37.10 14.94 -3.28
N GLU A 414 -36.35 13.85 -3.09
CA GLU A 414 -35.31 13.72 -2.06
C GLU A 414 -33.92 13.50 -2.68
N ALA A 415 -33.65 14.08 -3.85
CA ALA A 415 -32.33 14.01 -4.46
C ALA A 415 -31.30 14.80 -3.63
N ARG A 416 -30.08 14.29 -3.55
CA ARG A 416 -28.95 14.95 -2.88
C ARG A 416 -28.29 15.95 -3.83
N GLY A 417 -27.52 16.88 -3.27
CA GLY A 417 -26.83 17.92 -4.06
C GLY A 417 -25.79 17.39 -5.06
N ASP A 418 -25.32 16.15 -4.89
CA ASP A 418 -24.28 15.51 -5.70
C ASP A 418 -24.84 14.45 -6.65
N GLN A 419 -25.92 13.78 -6.25
CA GLN A 419 -26.48 12.64 -6.97
C GLN A 419 -27.95 12.43 -6.63
N CYS A 420 -28.74 12.05 -7.64
CA CYS A 420 -30.09 11.54 -7.43
C CYS A 420 -30.06 10.02 -7.22
N ASP A 421 -30.43 9.56 -6.02
CA ASP A 421 -30.41 8.12 -5.69
C ASP A 421 -31.44 7.29 -6.48
N LYS A 422 -32.49 7.93 -7.03
CA LYS A 422 -33.52 7.24 -7.84
C LYS A 422 -33.08 6.96 -9.27
N CYS A 423 -32.47 7.92 -9.95
CA CYS A 423 -32.05 7.76 -11.36
C CYS A 423 -30.54 7.61 -11.54
N GLY A 424 -29.76 7.66 -10.46
CA GLY A 424 -28.31 7.49 -10.44
C GLY A 424 -27.50 8.66 -11.00
N ARG A 425 -28.17 9.68 -11.58
CA ARG A 425 -27.50 10.79 -12.27
C ARG A 425 -26.79 11.73 -11.29
N LEU A 426 -25.54 12.06 -11.59
CA LEU A 426 -24.77 13.10 -10.92
C LEU A 426 -25.30 14.47 -11.33
N ILE A 427 -25.48 15.35 -10.36
CA ILE A 427 -26.04 16.70 -10.54
C ILE A 427 -25.24 17.67 -9.68
N ASN A 428 -25.27 18.96 -10.02
CA ASN A 428 -24.75 19.99 -9.12
C ASN A 428 -25.88 20.47 -8.19
N ALA A 429 -25.56 20.83 -6.94
CA ALA A 429 -26.58 21.19 -5.97
C ALA A 429 -27.44 22.39 -6.40
N VAL A 430 -26.87 23.32 -7.17
CA VAL A 430 -27.57 24.49 -7.74
C VAL A 430 -28.62 24.11 -8.80
N GLU A 431 -28.57 22.90 -9.36
CA GLU A 431 -29.52 22.38 -10.36
C GLU A 431 -30.77 21.77 -9.72
N LEU A 432 -30.76 21.53 -8.40
CA LEU A 432 -31.92 20.99 -7.69
C LEU A 432 -33.09 21.97 -7.72
N ARG A 433 -34.29 21.44 -7.99
CA ARG A 433 -35.53 22.20 -7.85
C ARG A 433 -35.95 22.16 -6.39
N GLU A 434 -36.46 23.29 -5.87
CA GLU A 434 -36.89 23.40 -4.47
C GLU A 434 -35.83 22.90 -3.48
N PRO A 435 -34.58 23.40 -3.55
CA PRO A 435 -33.54 22.94 -2.65
C PRO A 435 -33.94 23.26 -1.20
N GLN A 436 -33.53 22.40 -0.28
CA GLN A 436 -33.69 22.54 1.16
C GLN A 436 -32.38 22.27 1.86
N CYS A 437 -32.11 23.06 2.90
CA CYS A 437 -31.04 22.80 3.82
C CYS A 437 -31.41 21.61 4.74
N LYS A 438 -30.64 20.52 4.73
CA LYS A 438 -30.90 19.37 5.63
C LYS A 438 -30.86 19.74 7.13
N VAL A 439 -30.20 20.84 7.49
CA VAL A 439 -30.01 21.25 8.89
C VAL A 439 -31.22 22.00 9.45
N CYS A 440 -31.73 23.00 8.72
CA CYS A 440 -32.82 23.85 9.21
C CYS A 440 -34.10 23.78 8.38
N ARG A 441 -34.12 22.95 7.33
CA ARG A 441 -35.23 22.76 6.38
C ARG A 441 -35.65 24.02 5.59
N GLN A 442 -34.94 25.13 5.73
CA GLN A 442 -35.16 26.34 4.94
C GLN A 442 -34.61 26.20 3.52
N THR A 443 -35.22 26.92 2.58
CA THR A 443 -34.76 27.00 1.19
C THR A 443 -33.49 27.85 1.10
N PRO A 444 -32.36 27.29 0.62
CA PRO A 444 -31.15 28.06 0.39
C PRO A 444 -31.27 28.87 -0.90
N VAL A 445 -30.48 29.94 -0.97
CA VAL A 445 -30.41 30.84 -2.13
C VAL A 445 -29.10 30.63 -2.87
N ILE A 446 -29.12 30.74 -4.20
CA ILE A 446 -27.88 30.73 -4.99
C ILE A 446 -27.15 32.05 -4.73
N ARG A 447 -25.88 31.96 -4.35
CA ARG A 447 -24.98 33.09 -4.16
C ARG A 447 -23.67 32.78 -4.88
N SER A 448 -23.18 33.77 -5.62
CA SER A 448 -21.87 33.72 -6.25
C SER A 448 -20.79 34.00 -5.20
N SER A 449 -19.83 33.10 -5.08
CA SER A 449 -18.75 33.15 -4.10
C SER A 449 -17.41 33.21 -4.83
N LYS A 450 -16.61 34.26 -4.60
CA LYS A 450 -15.26 34.35 -5.17
C LYS A 450 -14.34 33.31 -4.53
N HIS A 451 -13.48 32.68 -5.33
CA HIS A 451 -12.52 31.68 -4.90
C HIS A 451 -11.18 31.86 -5.59
N LEU A 452 -10.10 31.57 -4.87
CA LEU A 452 -8.76 31.45 -5.42
C LEU A 452 -8.46 30.01 -5.82
N PHE A 453 -7.77 29.85 -6.93
CA PHE A 453 -7.35 28.58 -7.50
C PHE A 453 -5.84 28.59 -7.74
N LEU A 454 -5.17 27.49 -7.40
CA LEU A 454 -3.80 27.23 -7.83
C LEU A 454 -3.81 26.79 -9.28
N ASP A 455 -3.14 27.55 -10.15
CA ASP A 455 -3.02 27.32 -11.59
C ASP A 455 -1.99 26.21 -11.88
N LEU A 456 -2.37 24.96 -11.57
CA LEU A 456 -1.56 23.78 -11.85
C LEU A 456 -1.11 23.66 -13.32
N PRO A 457 -1.93 23.98 -14.34
CA PRO A 457 -1.49 23.96 -15.74
C PRO A 457 -0.19 24.75 -15.98
N LYS A 458 -0.04 25.95 -15.39
CA LYS A 458 1.18 26.76 -15.54
C LYS A 458 2.42 26.13 -14.90
N LEU A 459 2.23 25.26 -13.91
CA LEU A 459 3.29 24.61 -13.15
C LEU A 459 3.62 23.20 -13.67
N GLU A 460 2.81 22.67 -14.59
CA GLU A 460 2.90 21.29 -15.09
C GLU A 460 4.29 20.97 -15.66
N ASN A 461 4.85 21.82 -16.52
CA ASN A 461 6.18 21.62 -17.10
C ASN A 461 7.30 21.52 -16.04
N GLN A 462 7.25 22.36 -15.00
CA GLN A 462 8.26 22.34 -13.92
C GLN A 462 8.10 21.09 -13.06
N LEU A 463 6.84 20.69 -12.82
CA LEU A 463 6.52 19.47 -12.10
C LEU A 463 7.03 18.23 -12.85
N GLU A 464 6.81 18.14 -14.16
CA GLU A 464 7.28 17.01 -14.98
C GLU A 464 8.79 16.86 -14.94
N GLN A 465 9.53 17.97 -15.08
CA GLN A 465 11.00 17.98 -14.98
C GLN A 465 11.49 17.47 -13.62
N TRP A 466 10.84 17.92 -12.53
CA TRP A 466 11.17 17.44 -11.20
C TRP A 466 10.81 15.96 -11.01
N LEU A 467 9.64 15.52 -11.49
CA LEU A 467 9.17 14.13 -11.39
C LEU A 467 10.09 13.17 -12.16
N GLU A 468 10.55 13.54 -13.34
CA GLU A 468 11.49 12.72 -14.12
C GLU A 468 12.78 12.47 -13.33
N LYS A 469 13.32 13.51 -12.69
CA LYS A 469 14.49 13.39 -11.82
C LYS A 469 14.18 12.58 -10.55
N SER A 470 13.15 12.95 -9.79
CA SER A 470 12.84 12.31 -8.50
C SER A 470 12.46 10.83 -8.65
N THR A 471 11.68 10.47 -9.66
CA THR A 471 11.25 9.08 -9.87
C THR A 471 12.31 8.17 -10.51
N SER A 472 13.36 8.74 -11.11
CA SER A 472 14.49 8.00 -11.68
C SER A 472 15.59 7.75 -10.67
N THR A 473 15.85 8.69 -9.76
CA THR A 473 16.85 8.53 -8.69
C THR A 473 16.27 7.97 -7.39
N GLY A 474 14.98 8.17 -7.15
CA GLY A 474 14.28 7.77 -5.93
C GLY A 474 13.49 6.47 -6.05
N ASP A 475 13.44 5.73 -4.94
CA ASP A 475 12.67 4.50 -4.74
C ASP A 475 11.17 4.77 -4.48
N TRP A 476 10.50 5.47 -5.39
CA TRP A 476 9.04 5.60 -5.31
C TRP A 476 8.36 4.26 -5.56
N THR A 477 7.27 3.99 -4.84
CA THR A 477 6.47 2.79 -5.06
C THR A 477 5.79 2.81 -6.43
N VAL A 478 5.53 1.62 -6.99
CA VAL A 478 5.00 1.46 -8.35
C VAL A 478 3.63 2.12 -8.51
N ASN A 479 2.74 1.89 -7.54
CA ASN A 479 1.42 2.52 -7.48
C ASN A 479 1.50 4.06 -7.45
N ALA A 480 2.42 4.64 -6.66
CA ALA A 480 2.61 6.08 -6.60
C ALA A 480 3.04 6.66 -7.96
N LYS A 481 3.97 5.99 -8.66
CA LYS A 481 4.38 6.37 -10.02
C LYS A 481 3.21 6.29 -11.00
N GLN A 482 2.40 5.23 -10.94
CA GLN A 482 1.25 5.03 -11.83
C GLN A 482 0.16 6.07 -11.61
N ILE A 483 -0.24 6.33 -10.36
CA ILE A 483 -1.25 7.33 -10.01
C ILE A 483 -0.81 8.72 -10.48
N THR A 484 0.44 9.10 -10.21
CA THR A 484 1.00 10.40 -10.61
C THR A 484 1.00 10.57 -12.14
N ARG A 485 1.44 9.54 -12.88
CA ARG A 485 1.42 9.56 -14.35
C ARG A 485 0.00 9.65 -14.92
N SER A 486 -0.99 9.01 -14.28
CA SER A 486 -2.39 9.15 -14.70
C SER A 486 -2.86 10.59 -14.58
N TRP A 487 -2.55 11.26 -13.46
CA TRP A 487 -2.92 12.66 -13.26
C TRP A 487 -2.29 13.61 -14.28
N LEU A 488 -1.03 13.40 -14.64
CA LEU A 488 -0.36 14.18 -15.69
C LEU A 488 -0.93 13.90 -17.07
N ARG A 489 -1.15 12.62 -17.42
CA ARG A 489 -1.70 12.22 -18.71
C ARG A 489 -3.06 12.87 -18.98
N ASP A 490 -3.89 12.98 -17.94
CA ASP A 490 -5.24 13.54 -18.04
C ASP A 490 -5.24 15.09 -18.11
N GLY A 491 -4.07 15.72 -17.92
CA GLY A 491 -3.85 17.17 -17.91
C GLY A 491 -4.23 17.80 -16.56
N LEU A 492 -3.33 18.62 -15.99
CA LEU A 492 -3.62 19.29 -14.74
C LEU A 492 -4.64 20.41 -14.94
N LYS A 493 -5.50 20.63 -13.94
CA LYS A 493 -6.55 21.66 -13.95
C LYS A 493 -6.36 22.60 -12.77
N PRO A 494 -6.77 23.88 -12.85
CA PRO A 494 -6.76 24.77 -11.71
C PRO A 494 -7.54 24.15 -10.54
N ARG A 495 -6.98 24.20 -9.33
CA ARG A 495 -7.59 23.63 -8.13
C ARG A 495 -7.92 24.71 -7.12
N CYS A 496 -9.18 24.74 -6.68
CA CYS A 496 -9.64 25.71 -5.69
C CYS A 496 -8.95 25.51 -4.34
N ILE A 497 -8.24 26.54 -3.87
CA ILE A 497 -7.47 26.53 -2.61
C ILE A 497 -8.16 27.28 -1.47
N THR A 498 -9.40 27.75 -1.64
CA THR A 498 -10.14 28.50 -0.62
C THR A 498 -11.49 27.85 -0.32
N ARG A 499 -11.99 28.00 0.90
CA ARG A 499 -13.30 27.51 1.33
C ARG A 499 -14.01 28.52 2.22
N ASP A 500 -15.34 28.53 2.12
CA ASP A 500 -16.24 29.27 3.00
C ASP A 500 -16.47 28.50 4.31
N LEU A 501 -15.41 28.40 5.12
CA LEU A 501 -15.42 27.77 6.44
C LEU A 501 -14.86 28.75 7.47
N GLN A 502 -15.18 28.50 8.74
CA GLN A 502 -14.64 29.27 9.86
C GLN A 502 -13.39 28.58 10.43
N TRP A 503 -13.34 27.25 10.39
CA TRP A 503 -12.24 26.46 10.93
C TRP A 503 -11.20 26.08 9.85
N GLY A 504 -10.18 26.93 9.71
CA GLY A 504 -9.07 26.76 8.77
C GLY A 504 -8.05 27.88 8.88
N THR A 505 -6.93 27.76 8.17
CA THR A 505 -5.94 28.84 8.06
C THR A 505 -6.54 30.03 7.30
N PRO A 506 -6.56 31.26 7.86
CA PRO A 506 -7.18 32.42 7.21
C PRO A 506 -6.42 32.84 5.94
N VAL A 507 -7.16 33.22 4.90
CA VAL A 507 -6.58 33.74 3.65
C VAL A 507 -6.17 35.20 3.87
N PRO A 508 -4.91 35.59 3.62
CA PRO A 508 -4.41 36.93 3.94
C PRO A 508 -4.77 37.96 2.87
N HIS A 509 -5.95 37.88 2.24
CA HIS A 509 -6.36 38.76 1.15
C HIS A 509 -7.65 39.52 1.50
N PRO A 510 -7.75 40.85 1.26
CA PRO A 510 -8.92 41.64 1.65
C PRO A 510 -10.27 41.12 1.13
N ASP A 511 -10.30 40.60 -0.10
CA ASP A 511 -11.50 40.01 -0.72
C ASP A 511 -11.90 38.65 -0.12
N PHE A 512 -11.06 38.05 0.72
CA PHE A 512 -11.22 36.67 1.24
C PHE A 512 -11.22 36.62 2.78
N LYS A 513 -11.51 37.73 3.48
CA LYS A 513 -11.48 37.82 4.95
C LYS A 513 -12.33 36.79 5.70
N GLU A 514 -13.45 36.38 5.12
CA GLU A 514 -14.36 35.38 5.72
C GLU A 514 -14.11 33.96 5.20
N LYS A 515 -12.96 33.73 4.56
CA LYS A 515 -12.59 32.44 3.97
C LYS A 515 -11.28 31.93 4.55
N VAL A 516 -11.15 30.62 4.50
CA VAL A 516 -9.94 29.91 4.91
C VAL A 516 -9.35 29.17 3.72
N PHE A 517 -8.08 28.79 3.83
CA PHE A 517 -7.48 27.86 2.89
C PHE A 517 -8.19 26.51 2.94
N TYR A 518 -8.28 25.88 1.77
CA TYR A 518 -8.76 24.53 1.67
C TYR A 518 -7.74 23.56 2.27
N VAL A 519 -8.18 22.66 3.14
CA VAL A 519 -7.29 21.72 3.86
C VAL A 519 -6.32 20.95 2.95
N TRP A 520 -6.73 20.61 1.73
CA TRP A 520 -5.84 19.87 0.81
C TRP A 520 -4.78 20.74 0.12
N PHE A 521 -4.82 22.06 0.30
CA PHE A 521 -3.72 22.97 -0.04
C PHE A 521 -2.72 23.07 1.12
N ASP A 522 -3.18 23.28 2.35
CA ASP A 522 -2.30 23.61 3.48
C ASP A 522 -1.99 22.44 4.44
N ALA A 523 -2.70 21.31 4.38
CA ALA A 523 -2.36 20.13 5.20
C ALA A 523 -0.93 19.60 4.93
N PRO A 524 -0.44 19.50 3.67
CA PRO A 524 0.96 19.16 3.41
C PRO A 524 1.96 20.23 3.92
N ILE A 525 1.55 21.51 3.99
CA ILE A 525 2.34 22.57 4.63
C ILE A 525 2.49 22.30 6.14
N GLY A 526 1.57 21.53 6.71
CA GLY A 526 1.64 20.97 8.06
C GLY A 526 2.99 20.31 8.37
N TYR A 527 3.64 19.63 7.43
CA TYR A 527 4.96 19.04 7.70
C TYR A 527 6.03 20.09 8.01
N LEU A 528 6.00 21.24 7.31
CA LEU A 528 6.91 22.36 7.52
C LEU A 528 6.62 23.02 8.86
N SER A 529 5.35 23.32 9.15
CA SER A 529 4.96 24.00 10.39
C SER A 529 5.17 23.14 11.63
N ILE A 530 4.94 21.83 11.54
CA ILE A 530 5.29 20.87 12.60
C ILE A 530 6.80 20.91 12.86
N THR A 531 7.62 20.94 11.81
CA THR A 531 9.08 21.03 11.96
C THR A 531 9.52 22.40 12.50
N ALA A 532 8.82 23.48 12.14
CA ALA A 532 9.04 24.83 12.66
C ALA A 532 8.70 24.95 14.15
N ASN A 533 7.65 24.25 14.62
CA ASN A 533 7.34 24.16 16.04
C ASN A 533 8.33 23.26 16.82
N TYR A 534 9.04 22.36 16.13
CA TYR A 534 10.11 21.57 16.71
C TYR A 534 11.44 22.33 16.82
N THR A 535 11.75 23.18 15.84
CA THR A 535 12.99 23.97 15.81
C THR A 535 12.86 25.22 14.95
N ASP A 536 13.39 26.34 15.43
CA ASP A 536 13.46 27.60 14.66
C ASP A 536 14.30 27.45 13.39
N LYS A 537 15.18 26.44 13.33
CA LYS A 537 16.08 26.17 12.18
C LYS A 537 15.46 25.18 11.17
N TRP A 538 14.14 25.08 11.11
CA TRP A 538 13.40 24.11 10.27
C TRP A 538 13.72 24.23 8.78
N GLU A 539 14.06 25.43 8.30
CA GLU A 539 14.45 25.67 6.90
C GLU A 539 15.70 24.90 6.51
N LYS A 540 16.57 24.53 7.46
CA LYS A 540 17.71 23.65 7.15
C LYS A 540 17.28 22.28 6.66
N TRP A 541 16.10 21.80 7.06
CA TRP A 541 15.49 20.56 6.60
C TRP A 541 14.66 20.78 5.33
N TRP A 542 13.82 21.82 5.32
CA TRP A 542 12.79 22.01 4.30
C TRP A 542 13.17 22.96 3.15
N LYS A 543 14.30 23.67 3.22
CA LYS A 543 14.81 24.55 2.16
C LYS A 543 16.28 24.24 1.81
N ASN A 544 16.60 22.95 1.78
CA ASN A 544 17.96 22.44 1.58
C ASN A 544 17.97 21.12 0.78
N PRO A 545 17.43 21.11 -0.45
CA PRO A 545 17.31 19.90 -1.26
C PRO A 545 18.67 19.28 -1.65
N GLN A 546 19.77 20.00 -1.46
CA GLN A 546 21.12 19.52 -1.77
C GLN A 546 21.69 18.61 -0.67
N GLN A 547 21.23 18.75 0.58
CA GLN A 547 21.72 17.94 1.70
C GLN A 547 20.68 16.99 2.29
N VAL A 548 19.39 17.15 1.95
CA VAL A 548 18.28 16.44 2.56
C VAL A 548 17.56 15.56 1.55
N GLU A 549 17.42 14.28 1.90
CA GLU A 549 16.54 13.34 1.20
C GLU A 549 15.22 13.22 1.97
N LEU A 550 14.10 13.50 1.29
CA LEU A 550 12.76 13.45 1.89
C LEU A 550 12.05 12.14 1.53
N TYR A 551 11.63 11.40 2.55
CA TYR A 551 10.78 10.22 2.47
C TYR A 551 9.39 10.54 3.01
N ASN A 552 8.34 10.38 2.20
CA ASN A 552 6.95 10.51 2.64
C ASN A 552 6.25 9.15 2.60
N PHE A 553 5.69 8.73 3.74
CA PHE A 553 4.93 7.48 3.89
C PHE A 553 3.42 7.76 3.96
N MET A 554 2.64 7.12 3.10
CA MET A 554 1.19 7.33 3.02
C MET A 554 0.43 6.16 2.41
N ALA A 555 -0.90 6.19 2.46
CA ALA A 555 -1.75 5.36 1.63
C ALA A 555 -1.95 5.97 0.23
N LYS A 556 -2.36 5.15 -0.75
CA LYS A 556 -2.45 5.52 -2.17
C LYS A 556 -3.36 6.72 -2.50
N ASP A 557 -4.36 6.99 -1.67
CA ASP A 557 -5.27 8.12 -1.78
C ASP A 557 -4.59 9.48 -1.61
N ASN A 558 -3.52 9.54 -0.81
CA ASN A 558 -2.77 10.78 -0.55
C ASN A 558 -1.74 11.11 -1.64
N VAL A 559 -1.48 10.20 -2.58
CA VAL A 559 -0.43 10.36 -3.60
C VAL A 559 -0.58 11.66 -4.40
N PRO A 560 -1.74 12.02 -4.99
CA PRO A 560 -1.85 13.23 -5.81
C PRO A 560 -1.50 14.52 -5.08
N PHE A 561 -1.76 14.59 -3.77
CA PHE A 561 -1.44 15.78 -2.97
C PHE A 561 0.06 15.92 -2.75
N HIS A 562 0.81 14.82 -2.70
CA HIS A 562 2.25 14.81 -2.42
C HIS A 562 3.12 14.67 -3.66
N SER A 563 2.55 14.24 -4.80
CA SER A 563 3.26 14.15 -6.08
C SER A 563 2.88 15.25 -7.07
N VAL A 564 1.77 15.97 -6.85
CA VAL A 564 1.31 17.05 -7.75
C VAL A 564 1.08 18.34 -6.96
N VAL A 565 0.06 18.40 -6.10
CA VAL A 565 -0.42 19.67 -5.52
C VAL A 565 0.65 20.37 -4.68
N PHE A 566 1.25 19.65 -3.74
CA PHE A 566 2.26 20.20 -2.84
C PHE A 566 3.57 20.52 -3.57
N PRO A 567 4.15 19.62 -4.40
CA PRO A 567 5.31 19.98 -5.22
C PRO A 567 5.07 21.20 -6.12
N CYS A 568 3.90 21.32 -6.78
CA CYS A 568 3.56 22.52 -7.55
C CYS A 568 3.55 23.78 -6.67
N SER A 569 2.98 23.71 -5.47
CA SER A 569 2.93 24.83 -4.53
C SER A 569 4.33 25.27 -4.10
N LEU A 570 5.23 24.32 -3.82
CA LEU A 570 6.60 24.58 -3.41
C LEU A 570 7.50 25.07 -4.58
N LEU A 571 7.34 24.48 -5.77
CA LEU A 571 8.04 24.91 -6.99
C LEU A 571 7.62 26.33 -7.39
N GLY A 572 6.31 26.61 -7.40
CA GLY A 572 5.77 27.93 -7.72
C GLY A 572 6.13 29.00 -6.70
N ALA A 573 6.38 28.63 -5.43
CA ALA A 573 6.89 29.55 -4.43
C ALA A 573 8.36 29.97 -4.65
N GLN A 574 9.13 29.19 -5.43
CA GLN A 574 10.52 29.47 -5.81
C GLN A 574 11.45 29.81 -4.63
N ASP A 575 11.36 29.04 -3.55
CA ASP A 575 12.07 29.32 -2.29
C ASP A 575 13.02 28.18 -1.87
N ASN A 576 13.64 27.51 -2.86
CA ASN A 576 14.59 26.41 -2.68
C ASN A 576 14.09 25.27 -1.76
N TYR A 577 12.80 24.93 -1.83
CA TYR A 577 12.21 23.89 -0.99
C TYR A 577 12.77 22.49 -1.26
N THR A 578 12.91 21.71 -0.20
CA THR A 578 13.16 20.27 -0.25
C THR A 578 11.88 19.56 -0.70
N LEU A 579 11.95 18.94 -1.89
CA LEU A 579 10.86 18.16 -2.45
C LEU A 579 11.05 16.66 -2.17
N VAL A 580 9.97 15.88 -2.25
CA VAL A 580 10.01 14.45 -1.96
C VAL A 580 10.99 13.72 -2.88
N SER A 581 11.90 12.97 -2.26
CA SER A 581 12.87 12.12 -2.96
C SER A 581 12.32 10.71 -3.13
N HIS A 582 11.61 10.20 -2.11
CA HIS A 582 11.02 8.86 -2.09
C HIS A 582 9.57 8.92 -1.61
N LEU A 583 8.61 8.71 -2.51
CA LEU A 583 7.19 8.61 -2.16
C LEU A 583 6.81 7.14 -1.94
N VAL A 584 6.55 6.76 -0.68
CA VAL A 584 6.25 5.38 -0.27
C VAL A 584 4.75 5.26 -0.02
N ALA A 585 4.01 4.81 -1.03
CA ALA A 585 2.57 4.61 -0.96
C ALA A 585 2.20 3.13 -0.81
N THR A 586 1.36 2.80 0.17
CA THR A 586 0.80 1.44 0.33
C THR A 586 -0.58 1.31 -0.31
N GLU A 587 -0.94 0.08 -0.64
CA GLU A 587 -2.31 -0.34 -0.90
C GLU A 587 -3.12 -0.41 0.41
N TYR A 588 -4.39 -0.81 0.36
CA TYR A 588 -5.23 -0.85 1.56
C TYR A 588 -5.07 -2.14 2.35
N LEU A 589 -5.20 -2.03 3.67
CA LEU A 589 -5.45 -3.17 4.56
C LEU A 589 -6.97 -3.27 4.78
N ASN A 590 -7.56 -4.37 4.35
CA ASN A 590 -8.92 -4.78 4.65
C ASN A 590 -8.97 -5.52 6.00
N TYR A 591 -10.17 -5.72 6.53
CA TYR A 591 -10.41 -6.43 7.78
C TYR A 591 -11.28 -7.66 7.50
N GLU A 592 -10.70 -8.84 7.67
CA GLU A 592 -11.28 -10.11 7.22
C GLU A 592 -11.74 -10.01 5.75
N ASP A 593 -13.00 -10.30 5.47
CA ASP A 593 -13.65 -10.24 4.16
C ASP A 593 -14.26 -8.86 3.84
N THR A 594 -14.03 -7.84 4.68
CA THR A 594 -14.68 -6.53 4.57
C THR A 594 -13.74 -5.36 4.85
N LYS A 595 -14.30 -4.15 4.88
CA LYS A 595 -13.58 -2.91 5.22
C LYS A 595 -13.81 -2.53 6.68
N PHE A 596 -12.81 -1.91 7.29
CA PHE A 596 -12.97 -1.24 8.58
C PHE A 596 -14.16 -0.28 8.57
N SER A 597 -15.01 -0.34 9.58
CA SER A 597 -16.20 0.51 9.68
C SER A 597 -16.53 0.83 11.13
N LYS A 598 -16.30 2.08 11.51
CA LYS A 598 -16.63 2.57 12.85
C LYS A 598 -18.14 2.55 13.12
N SER A 599 -18.95 2.93 12.13
CA SER A 599 -20.41 2.97 12.26
C SER A 599 -21.04 1.59 12.42
N ARG A 600 -20.45 0.54 11.81
CA ARG A 600 -20.92 -0.86 11.96
C ARG A 600 -20.21 -1.62 13.09
N GLY A 601 -19.24 -1.00 13.77
CA GLY A 601 -18.42 -1.65 14.79
C GLY A 601 -17.53 -2.77 14.24
N VAL A 602 -17.12 -2.69 12.97
CA VAL A 602 -16.33 -3.71 12.28
C VAL A 602 -14.87 -3.30 12.22
N GLY A 603 -14.00 -4.17 12.73
CA GLY A 603 -12.55 -3.99 12.70
C GLY A 603 -11.95 -3.51 14.02
N VAL A 604 -10.63 -3.67 14.12
CA VAL A 604 -9.85 -3.23 15.29
C VAL A 604 -9.39 -1.79 15.10
N PHE A 605 -9.73 -0.94 16.06
CA PHE A 605 -9.26 0.44 16.14
C PHE A 605 -8.08 0.57 17.10
N GLY A 606 -7.22 1.57 16.90
CA GLY A 606 -5.95 1.69 17.62
C GLY A 606 -6.11 1.84 19.13
N ASP A 607 -7.21 2.46 19.59
CA ASP A 607 -7.56 2.59 21.00
C ASP A 607 -8.02 1.26 21.64
N MET A 608 -8.54 0.33 20.83
CA MET A 608 -9.04 -0.98 21.28
C MET A 608 -7.94 -2.05 21.30
N ALA A 609 -6.87 -1.87 20.51
CA ALA A 609 -5.80 -2.87 20.37
C ALA A 609 -5.13 -3.22 21.72
N LYS A 610 -4.94 -2.22 22.57
CA LYS A 610 -4.37 -2.38 23.93
C LYS A 610 -5.23 -3.23 24.87
N ASP A 611 -6.54 -3.27 24.66
CA ASP A 611 -7.51 -3.97 25.52
C ASP A 611 -7.74 -5.43 25.08
N THR A 612 -6.93 -5.94 24.15
CA THR A 612 -7.01 -7.33 23.65
C THR A 612 -6.17 -8.31 24.48
N GLY A 613 -5.26 -7.80 25.31
CA GLY A 613 -4.24 -8.60 26.00
C GLY A 613 -3.08 -9.04 25.08
N ILE A 614 -3.12 -8.72 23.78
CA ILE A 614 -2.05 -9.02 22.84
C ILE A 614 -1.02 -7.86 22.88
N PRO A 615 0.27 -8.14 23.12
CA PRO A 615 1.31 -7.11 23.16
C PRO A 615 1.45 -6.35 21.83
N SER A 616 1.81 -5.07 21.91
CA SER A 616 1.96 -4.21 20.73
C SER A 616 2.94 -4.78 19.69
N ASP A 617 4.03 -5.43 20.10
CA ASP A 617 5.01 -5.99 19.18
C ASP A 617 4.43 -7.14 18.33
N VAL A 618 3.47 -7.90 18.86
CA VAL A 618 2.77 -8.94 18.08
C VAL A 618 1.88 -8.31 17.01
N TRP A 619 1.21 -7.20 17.33
CA TRP A 619 0.47 -6.40 16.34
C TRP A 619 1.39 -5.84 15.26
N ARG A 620 2.53 -5.25 15.67
CA ARG A 620 3.52 -4.71 14.74
C ARG A 620 4.05 -5.80 13.81
N PHE A 621 4.45 -6.94 14.35
CA PHE A 621 4.92 -8.09 13.57
C PHE A 621 3.89 -8.51 12.52
N TYR A 622 2.65 -8.78 12.93
CA TYR A 622 1.65 -9.30 12.01
C TYR A 622 1.31 -8.28 10.92
N LEU A 623 1.07 -7.02 11.28
CA LEU A 623 0.75 -5.97 10.31
C LEU A 623 1.90 -5.73 9.32
N LEU A 624 3.15 -5.85 9.75
CA LEU A 624 4.32 -5.72 8.87
C LEU A 624 4.54 -6.97 8.00
N TYR A 625 4.18 -8.15 8.51
CA TYR A 625 4.19 -9.41 7.76
C TYR A 625 3.17 -9.39 6.61
N VAL A 626 1.99 -8.81 6.83
CA VAL A 626 0.94 -8.63 5.80
C VAL A 626 0.88 -7.19 5.25
N ARG A 627 2.00 -6.45 5.28
CA ARG A 627 2.02 -5.05 4.80
C ARG A 627 1.56 -4.98 3.33
N PRO A 628 0.57 -4.14 2.98
CA PRO A 628 0.00 -4.07 1.63
C PRO A 628 0.90 -3.25 0.68
N GLU A 629 1.97 -3.88 0.17
CA GLU A 629 2.96 -3.19 -0.69
C GLU A 629 2.56 -3.15 -2.18
N GLY A 630 2.26 -4.32 -2.76
CA GLY A 630 1.95 -4.45 -4.20
C GLY A 630 0.46 -4.57 -4.51
N GLN A 631 -0.32 -5.04 -3.55
CA GLN A 631 -1.77 -5.24 -3.65
C GLN A 631 -2.40 -5.05 -2.26
N ASP A 632 -3.73 -4.88 -2.23
CA ASP A 632 -4.48 -4.87 -0.99
C ASP A 632 -4.22 -6.17 -0.20
N SER A 633 -4.18 -6.05 1.13
CA SER A 633 -4.02 -7.20 2.04
C SER A 633 -5.20 -7.24 3.01
N ALA A 634 -5.42 -8.35 3.70
CA ALA A 634 -6.48 -8.48 4.69
C ALA A 634 -5.91 -8.88 6.05
N PHE A 635 -6.32 -8.19 7.10
CA PHE A 635 -6.10 -8.65 8.46
C PHE A 635 -7.01 -9.84 8.75
N SER A 636 -6.47 -10.97 9.20
CA SER A 636 -7.28 -12.08 9.68
C SER A 636 -6.84 -12.56 11.05
N TRP A 637 -7.80 -12.74 11.96
CA TRP A 637 -7.53 -13.25 13.31
C TRP A 637 -6.92 -14.66 13.29
N ALA A 638 -7.41 -15.53 12.40
CA ALA A 638 -6.92 -16.89 12.27
C ALA A 638 -5.47 -16.92 11.76
N ASP A 639 -5.16 -16.10 10.77
CA ASP A 639 -3.81 -16.00 10.22
C ASP A 639 -2.84 -15.30 11.19
N MET A 640 -3.29 -14.29 11.95
CA MET A 640 -2.51 -13.70 13.04
C MET A 640 -2.10 -14.74 14.09
N ALA A 641 -3.04 -15.57 14.53
CA ALA A 641 -2.77 -16.65 15.48
C ALA A 641 -1.80 -17.68 14.89
N LEU A 642 -2.00 -18.07 13.63
CA LEU A 642 -1.13 -19.00 12.92
C LEU A 642 0.30 -18.45 12.84
N LYS A 643 0.50 -17.23 12.35
CA LYS A 643 1.82 -16.62 12.19
C LYS A 643 2.51 -16.31 13.52
N ASN A 644 1.77 -15.93 14.56
CA ASN A 644 2.34 -15.86 15.90
C ASN A 644 2.88 -17.22 16.36
N ASN A 645 2.06 -18.27 16.24
CA ASN A 645 2.43 -19.58 16.77
C ASN A 645 3.52 -20.25 15.91
N SER A 646 3.49 -20.09 14.59
CA SER A 646 4.48 -20.70 13.69
C SER A 646 5.78 -19.90 13.58
N GLU A 647 5.71 -18.59 13.32
CA GLU A 647 6.91 -17.78 13.03
C GLU A 647 7.52 -17.18 14.29
N LEU A 648 6.70 -16.63 15.21
CA LEU A 648 7.23 -16.06 16.45
C LEU A 648 7.56 -17.16 17.46
N LEU A 649 6.60 -18.00 17.84
CA LEU A 649 6.80 -18.99 18.90
C LEU A 649 7.70 -20.15 18.45
N ASN A 650 7.32 -20.87 17.38
CA ASN A 650 7.99 -22.11 16.98
C ASN A 650 9.30 -21.90 16.19
N ASN A 651 9.53 -20.72 15.62
CA ASN A 651 10.72 -20.42 14.85
C ASN A 651 11.65 -19.42 15.58
N LEU A 652 11.34 -18.13 15.55
CA LEU A 652 12.22 -17.07 16.08
C LEU A 652 12.46 -17.23 17.60
N GLY A 653 11.37 -17.34 18.36
CA GLY A 653 11.38 -17.52 19.81
C GLY A 653 12.04 -18.82 20.22
N ASN A 654 11.68 -19.93 19.57
CA ASN A 654 12.30 -21.23 19.84
C ASN A 654 13.82 -21.20 19.65
N PHE A 655 14.31 -20.61 18.57
CA PHE A 655 15.74 -20.49 18.31
C PHE A 655 16.45 -19.68 19.41
N ILE A 656 15.98 -18.46 19.68
CA ILE A 656 16.62 -17.55 20.64
C ILE A 656 16.56 -18.14 22.06
N ASN A 657 15.41 -18.70 22.46
CA ASN A 657 15.24 -19.33 23.76
C ASN A 657 16.21 -20.50 23.94
N ARG A 658 16.36 -21.38 22.93
CA ARG A 658 17.30 -22.52 22.99
C ARG A 658 18.74 -22.05 23.05
N ALA A 659 19.12 -21.07 22.23
CA ALA A 659 20.47 -20.52 22.23
C ALA A 659 20.88 -19.98 23.61
N GLY A 660 20.05 -19.14 24.23
CA GLY A 660 20.31 -18.62 25.57
C GLY A 660 20.20 -19.69 26.68
N MET A 661 19.23 -20.61 26.58
CA MET A 661 19.07 -21.71 27.54
C MET A 661 20.30 -22.59 27.57
N PHE A 662 20.89 -22.95 26.43
CA PHE A 662 22.06 -23.82 26.40
C PHE A 662 23.28 -23.19 27.04
N VAL A 663 23.52 -21.88 26.84
CA VAL A 663 24.57 -21.15 27.55
C VAL A 663 24.35 -21.20 29.07
N THR A 664 23.13 -20.90 29.52
CA THR A 664 22.80 -20.88 30.96
C THR A 664 22.92 -22.26 31.60
N LYS A 665 22.37 -23.28 30.93
CA LYS A 665 22.20 -24.63 31.48
C LYS A 665 23.48 -25.46 31.44
N PHE A 666 24.29 -25.31 30.39
CA PHE A 666 25.44 -26.19 30.14
C PHE A 666 26.78 -25.51 30.36
N PHE A 667 26.84 -24.18 30.37
CA PHE A 667 28.07 -23.40 30.46
C PHE A 667 28.00 -22.30 31.53
N GLU A 668 27.15 -22.47 32.55
CA GLU A 668 27.05 -21.59 33.72
C GLU A 668 26.80 -20.10 33.38
N GLY A 669 26.10 -19.86 32.27
CA GLY A 669 25.80 -18.51 31.78
C GLY A 669 26.96 -17.82 31.06
N CYS A 670 28.08 -18.51 30.82
CA CYS A 670 29.22 -18.00 30.06
C CYS A 670 29.23 -18.59 28.65
N VAL A 671 29.42 -17.72 27.64
CA VAL A 671 29.55 -18.15 26.25
C VAL A 671 30.80 -19.03 26.11
N PRO A 672 30.69 -20.25 25.57
CA PRO A 672 31.82 -21.17 25.44
C PRO A 672 32.81 -20.75 24.33
N ALA A 673 33.99 -21.38 24.34
CA ALA A 673 34.94 -21.29 23.23
C ALA A 673 34.32 -21.88 21.94
N MET A 674 34.64 -21.26 20.80
CA MET A 674 34.09 -21.63 19.49
C MET A 674 35.23 -22.04 18.55
N GLU A 675 35.32 -23.33 18.26
CA GLU A 675 36.21 -23.88 17.23
C GLU A 675 35.40 -24.23 15.99
N LEU A 676 35.51 -23.38 14.96
CA LEU A 676 34.66 -23.42 13.78
C LEU A 676 35.05 -24.55 12.83
N GLN A 677 34.11 -25.47 12.59
CA GLN A 677 34.17 -26.51 11.57
C GLN A 677 33.55 -26.02 10.25
N GLN A 678 33.70 -26.80 9.18
CA GLN A 678 33.23 -26.42 7.84
C GLN A 678 31.73 -26.06 7.81
N GLU A 679 30.89 -26.80 8.55
CA GLU A 679 29.45 -26.50 8.66
C GLU A 679 29.16 -25.17 9.36
N ASP A 680 29.99 -24.78 10.33
CA ASP A 680 29.86 -23.49 11.02
C ASP A 680 30.19 -22.35 10.08
N LYS A 681 31.30 -22.50 9.35
CA LYS A 681 31.74 -21.50 8.36
C LYS A 681 30.68 -21.31 7.27
N LYS A 682 30.03 -22.40 6.82
CA LYS A 682 28.92 -22.34 5.85
C LYS A 682 27.73 -21.57 6.45
N LEU A 683 27.35 -21.86 7.69
CA LEU A 683 26.27 -21.13 8.37
C LEU A 683 26.58 -19.64 8.54
N LEU A 684 27.79 -19.28 8.97
CA LEU A 684 28.21 -17.88 9.10
C LEU A 684 28.08 -17.13 7.76
N ALA A 685 28.47 -17.76 6.65
CA ALA A 685 28.33 -17.17 5.32
C ALA A 685 26.86 -17.01 4.89
N VAL A 686 26.00 -17.99 5.17
CA VAL A 686 24.55 -17.89 4.89
C VAL A 686 23.93 -16.77 5.70
N VAL A 687 24.20 -16.68 7.01
CA VAL A 687 23.69 -15.61 7.88
C VAL A 687 24.22 -14.24 7.44
N GLY A 688 25.50 -14.16 7.05
CA GLY A 688 26.07 -12.95 6.47
C GLY A 688 25.35 -12.52 5.20
N TRP A 689 25.03 -13.45 4.30
CA TRP A 689 24.28 -13.18 3.07
C TRP A 689 22.84 -12.72 3.36
N GLU A 690 22.12 -13.41 4.23
CA GLU A 690 20.76 -13.04 4.67
C GLU A 690 20.72 -11.62 5.26
N LEU A 691 21.72 -11.26 6.07
CA LEU A 691 21.88 -9.90 6.60
C LEU A 691 22.07 -8.88 5.48
N GLN A 692 22.87 -9.20 4.46
CA GLN A 692 23.05 -8.30 3.30
C GLN A 692 21.75 -8.14 2.51
N GLN A 693 20.98 -9.21 2.33
CA GLN A 693 19.67 -9.13 1.66
C GLN A 693 18.69 -8.25 2.45
N TYR A 694 18.64 -8.41 3.77
CA TYR A 694 17.86 -7.55 4.65
C TYR A 694 18.22 -6.06 4.46
N ILE A 695 19.51 -5.72 4.49
CA ILE A 695 19.99 -4.33 4.31
C ILE A 695 19.59 -3.80 2.93
N GLN A 696 19.82 -4.58 1.86
CA GLN A 696 19.48 -4.18 0.49
C GLN A 696 17.98 -3.91 0.29
N LEU A 697 17.13 -4.72 0.92
CA LEU A 697 15.68 -4.55 0.87
C LEU A 697 15.22 -3.33 1.69
N MET A 698 15.75 -3.17 2.90
CA MET A 698 15.41 -2.04 3.77
C MET A 698 15.87 -0.70 3.20
N ASP A 699 17.03 -0.66 2.52
CA ASP A 699 17.51 0.53 1.80
C ASP A 699 16.55 1.00 0.70
N LYS A 700 15.75 0.06 0.15
CA LYS A 700 14.70 0.32 -0.85
C LYS A 700 13.29 0.29 -0.26
N VAL A 701 13.16 0.33 1.07
CA VAL A 701 11.88 0.33 1.79
C VAL A 701 10.98 -0.89 1.48
N LYS A 702 11.59 -2.05 1.19
CA LYS A 702 10.92 -3.35 1.02
C LYS A 702 10.73 -4.04 2.37
N ILE A 703 9.92 -3.40 3.21
CA ILE A 703 9.77 -3.72 4.64
C ILE A 703 9.23 -5.15 4.84
N ARG A 704 8.25 -5.58 4.04
CA ARG A 704 7.64 -6.90 4.15
C ARG A 704 8.63 -8.02 3.84
N ASP A 705 9.38 -7.88 2.75
CA ASP A 705 10.32 -8.92 2.31
C ASP A 705 11.56 -8.96 3.19
N ALA A 706 12.04 -7.81 3.68
CA ALA A 706 13.15 -7.76 4.64
C ALA A 706 12.85 -8.55 5.93
N LEU A 707 11.59 -8.55 6.42
CA LEU A 707 11.20 -9.34 7.59
C LEU A 707 11.41 -10.85 7.37
N LYS A 708 11.26 -11.34 6.14
CA LYS A 708 11.46 -12.78 5.82
C LYS A 708 12.90 -13.20 6.08
N HIS A 709 13.89 -12.36 5.78
CA HIS A 709 15.30 -12.65 6.02
C HIS A 709 15.62 -12.80 7.52
N ILE A 710 14.95 -12.03 8.39
CA ILE A 710 15.06 -12.22 9.84
C ILE A 710 14.54 -13.62 10.23
N LEU A 711 13.38 -14.00 9.70
CA LEU A 711 12.78 -15.31 9.97
C LEU A 711 13.63 -16.46 9.39
N ASN A 712 14.21 -16.29 8.19
CA ASN A 712 15.11 -17.27 7.56
C ASN A 712 16.36 -17.52 8.41
N ILE A 713 17.00 -16.47 8.91
CA ILE A 713 18.16 -16.60 9.82
C ILE A 713 17.80 -17.46 11.03
N SER A 714 16.62 -17.25 11.62
CA SER A 714 16.15 -18.09 12.73
C SER A 714 15.84 -19.54 12.32
N ARG A 715 15.34 -19.79 11.10
CA ARG A 715 15.14 -21.16 10.58
C ARG A 715 16.46 -21.89 10.39
N HIS A 716 17.45 -21.24 9.76
CA HIS A 716 18.81 -21.78 9.63
C HIS A 716 19.43 -22.07 10.99
N GLY A 717 19.25 -21.17 11.97
CA GLY A 717 19.69 -21.38 13.34
C GLY A 717 19.01 -22.58 14.02
N ASN A 718 17.69 -22.73 13.86
CA ASN A 718 16.94 -23.89 14.37
C ASN A 718 17.44 -25.20 13.76
N GLN A 719 17.60 -25.25 12.43
CA GLN A 719 18.10 -26.41 11.70
C GLN A 719 19.52 -26.77 12.18
N TYR A 720 20.40 -25.78 12.30
CA TYR A 720 21.76 -25.95 12.77
C TYR A 720 21.81 -26.56 14.18
N ILE A 721 21.06 -26.00 15.13
CA ILE A 721 20.93 -26.57 16.47
C ILE A 721 20.39 -28.00 16.41
N GLN A 722 19.39 -28.25 15.55
CA GLN A 722 18.70 -29.54 15.49
C GLN A 722 19.60 -30.66 14.95
N VAL A 723 20.33 -30.41 13.87
CA VAL A 723 21.26 -31.39 13.27
C VAL A 723 22.44 -31.67 14.21
N ASN A 724 22.90 -30.66 14.94
CA ASN A 724 24.06 -30.81 15.82
C ASN A 724 23.75 -31.41 17.20
N GLU A 725 22.50 -31.38 17.65
CA GLU A 725 22.06 -31.93 18.93
C GLU A 725 22.96 -31.58 20.14
N PRO A 726 23.29 -30.30 20.41
CA PRO A 726 24.23 -29.91 21.46
C PRO A 726 23.81 -30.40 22.86
N TRP A 727 22.51 -30.55 23.13
CA TRP A 727 21.99 -31.08 24.40
C TRP A 727 22.28 -32.57 24.63
N LYS A 728 22.61 -33.31 23.57
CA LYS A 728 23.11 -34.69 23.65
C LYS A 728 24.64 -34.69 23.70
N LYS A 729 25.30 -34.01 22.76
CA LYS A 729 26.76 -33.97 22.62
C LYS A 729 27.48 -33.45 23.88
N ILE A 730 26.84 -32.55 24.65
CA ILE A 730 27.39 -32.07 25.93
C ILE A 730 27.58 -33.17 26.99
N LYS A 731 26.89 -34.31 26.86
CA LYS A 731 27.02 -35.46 27.77
C LYS A 731 28.06 -36.48 27.28
N GLY A 732 28.70 -36.21 26.14
CA GLY A 732 29.69 -37.06 25.51
C GLY A 732 31.13 -36.80 25.99
N GLY A 733 32.09 -37.28 25.21
CA GLY A 733 33.53 -37.05 25.44
C GLY A 733 33.97 -35.61 25.16
N ASP A 734 35.25 -35.29 25.39
CA ASP A 734 35.78 -33.92 25.28
C ASP A 734 35.52 -33.29 23.90
N THR A 735 35.71 -34.04 22.81
CA THR A 735 35.44 -33.57 21.44
C THR A 735 33.95 -33.26 21.21
N GLU A 736 33.04 -34.06 21.76
CA GLU A 736 31.59 -33.81 21.64
C GLU A 736 31.15 -32.61 22.48
N ARG A 737 31.72 -32.46 23.69
CA ARG A 737 31.50 -31.29 24.55
C ARG A 737 32.00 -30.01 23.89
N GLN A 738 33.17 -30.04 23.27
CA GLN A 738 33.72 -28.92 22.50
C GLN A 738 32.81 -28.56 21.33
N ARG A 739 32.31 -29.55 20.58
CA ARG A 739 31.34 -29.33 19.50
C ARG A 739 30.05 -28.68 20.02
N ALA A 740 29.50 -29.18 21.14
CA ALA A 740 28.33 -28.59 21.78
C ALA A 740 28.60 -27.13 22.21
N GLY A 741 29.82 -26.84 22.66
CA GLY A 741 30.32 -25.49 22.93
C GLY A 741 30.27 -24.59 21.71
N THR A 742 30.94 -24.97 20.61
CA THR A 742 30.93 -24.18 19.36
C THR A 742 29.51 -23.90 18.89
N VAL A 743 28.65 -24.92 18.82
CA VAL A 743 27.26 -24.78 18.36
C VAL A 743 26.48 -23.79 19.22
N THR A 744 26.66 -23.87 20.54
CA THR A 744 26.00 -22.98 21.49
C THR A 744 26.49 -21.54 21.33
N GLY A 745 27.82 -21.34 21.24
CA GLY A 745 28.44 -20.02 21.07
C GLY A 745 28.06 -19.34 19.74
N VAL A 746 28.02 -20.09 18.64
CA VAL A 746 27.59 -19.58 17.33
C VAL A 746 26.10 -19.21 17.39
N SER A 747 25.26 -20.08 17.95
CA SER A 747 23.81 -19.86 18.04
C SER A 747 23.44 -18.60 18.85
N VAL A 748 24.10 -18.36 19.98
CA VAL A 748 23.80 -17.18 20.82
C VAL A 748 24.27 -15.88 20.16
N ASN A 749 25.31 -15.92 19.34
CA ASN A 749 25.73 -14.78 18.53
C ASN A 749 24.74 -14.49 17.37
N ILE A 750 24.17 -15.52 16.73
CA ILE A 750 23.07 -15.34 15.76
C ILE A 750 21.85 -14.73 16.47
N ALA A 751 21.52 -15.17 17.68
CA ALA A 751 20.45 -14.57 18.48
C ALA A 751 20.71 -13.09 18.80
N CYS A 752 21.98 -12.73 19.07
CA CYS A 752 22.39 -11.33 19.24
C CYS A 752 22.18 -10.52 17.95
N LEU A 753 22.56 -11.05 16.78
CA LEU A 753 22.29 -10.39 15.48
C LEU A 753 20.78 -10.18 15.25
N LEU A 754 19.98 -11.23 15.45
CA LEU A 754 18.52 -11.18 15.29
C LEU A 754 17.91 -10.09 16.17
N SER A 755 18.41 -9.90 17.40
CA SER A 755 17.95 -8.81 18.27
C SER A 755 18.12 -7.43 17.63
N VAL A 756 19.20 -7.21 16.88
CA VAL A 756 19.50 -5.92 16.22
C VAL A 756 18.60 -5.75 14.99
N MET A 757 18.50 -6.77 14.13
CA MET A 757 17.68 -6.73 12.92
C MET A 757 16.18 -6.61 13.22
N LEU A 758 15.74 -7.16 14.36
CA LEU A 758 14.35 -7.12 14.78
C LEU A 758 13.94 -5.77 15.38
N PHE A 759 14.89 -4.91 15.79
CA PHE A 759 14.60 -3.63 16.45
C PHE A 759 13.61 -2.73 15.68
N PRO A 760 13.72 -2.57 14.34
CA PRO A 760 12.74 -1.78 13.60
C PRO A 760 11.32 -2.35 13.65
N TYR A 761 11.17 -3.68 13.80
CA TYR A 761 9.89 -4.38 13.72
C TYR A 761 9.24 -4.57 15.08
N MET A 762 9.98 -5.11 16.06
CA MET A 762 9.51 -5.45 17.40
C MET A 762 10.48 -4.86 18.45
N PRO A 763 10.41 -3.55 18.71
CA PRO A 763 11.40 -2.85 19.52
C PRO A 763 11.48 -3.37 20.97
N SER A 764 10.36 -3.70 21.62
CA SER A 764 10.36 -4.21 22.99
C SER A 764 10.97 -5.62 23.09
N VAL A 765 10.65 -6.50 22.15
CA VAL A 765 11.24 -7.85 22.08
C VAL A 765 12.73 -7.77 21.77
N SER A 766 13.12 -6.89 20.85
CA SER A 766 14.51 -6.61 20.52
C SER A 766 15.33 -6.17 21.75
N HIS A 767 14.80 -5.25 22.56
CA HIS A 767 15.42 -4.87 23.84
C HIS A 767 15.49 -6.04 24.81
N THR A 768 14.39 -6.77 24.99
CA THR A 768 14.35 -7.94 25.88
C THR A 768 15.43 -8.97 25.53
N ILE A 769 15.62 -9.28 24.25
CA ILE A 769 16.67 -10.22 23.82
C ILE A 769 18.05 -9.69 24.19
N ARG A 770 18.34 -8.41 23.91
CA ARG A 770 19.66 -7.82 24.27
C ARG A 770 19.92 -7.85 25.76
N ASP A 771 18.90 -7.56 26.58
CA ASP A 771 19.02 -7.59 28.04
C ASP A 771 19.27 -9.02 28.54
N GLN A 772 18.53 -10.01 28.04
CA GLN A 772 18.75 -11.43 28.37
C GLN A 772 20.15 -11.92 27.95
N LEU A 773 20.68 -11.43 26.83
CA LEU A 773 22.02 -11.77 26.35
C LEU A 773 23.13 -10.91 26.98
N ASN A 774 22.77 -9.87 27.74
CA ASN A 774 23.68 -8.83 28.20
C ASN A 774 24.55 -8.30 27.04
N ALA A 775 23.93 -8.04 25.89
CA ALA A 775 24.63 -7.72 24.66
C ALA A 775 25.30 -6.34 24.74
N PRO A 776 26.57 -6.18 24.30
CA PRO A 776 27.24 -4.90 24.32
C PRO A 776 26.58 -3.93 23.33
N GLN A 777 26.32 -2.69 23.77
CA GLN A 777 25.62 -1.69 22.95
C GLN A 777 26.33 -1.41 21.60
N SER A 778 27.66 -1.58 21.53
CA SER A 778 28.46 -1.46 20.31
C SER A 778 28.14 -2.51 19.23
N CYS A 779 27.39 -3.57 19.56
CA CYS A 779 26.95 -4.58 18.60
C CYS A 779 26.09 -3.98 17.48
N ILE A 780 25.23 -3.02 17.82
CA ILE A 780 24.31 -2.35 16.88
C ILE A 780 25.12 -1.63 15.80
N ASN A 781 26.07 -0.79 16.22
CA ASN A 781 26.91 -0.01 15.32
C ASN A 781 27.70 -0.93 14.38
N THR A 782 28.29 -1.99 14.92
CA THR A 782 29.11 -2.91 14.12
C THR A 782 28.29 -3.72 13.11
N MET A 783 27.08 -4.15 13.47
CA MET A 783 26.30 -5.07 12.65
C MET A 783 25.53 -4.39 11.50
N LEU A 784 25.08 -3.15 11.67
CA LEU A 784 24.24 -2.46 10.67
C LEU A 784 24.83 -1.18 10.08
N GLN A 785 25.82 -0.52 10.69
CA GLN A 785 26.45 0.64 10.04
C GLN A 785 27.40 0.23 8.91
N GLY A 786 27.73 1.18 8.03
CA GLY A 786 28.55 0.90 6.85
C GLY A 786 27.87 -0.13 5.93
N SER A 787 28.61 -1.17 5.54
CA SER A 787 28.07 -2.29 4.75
C SER A 787 27.27 -3.30 5.57
N GLY A 788 27.25 -3.19 6.90
CA GLY A 788 26.75 -4.24 7.80
C GLY A 788 27.63 -5.50 7.78
N SER A 789 27.74 -6.18 8.91
CA SER A 789 28.61 -7.35 9.04
C SER A 789 28.17 -8.25 10.19
N PHE A 790 28.17 -9.56 9.97
CA PHE A 790 27.94 -10.51 11.03
C PHE A 790 29.25 -10.83 11.75
N VAL A 791 29.39 -10.31 12.97
CA VAL A 791 30.62 -10.43 13.79
C VAL A 791 30.35 -11.18 15.09
N CYS A 792 31.40 -11.78 15.66
CA CYS A 792 31.37 -12.41 16.98
C CYS A 792 31.26 -11.35 18.08
N THR A 793 30.03 -10.97 18.40
CA THR A 793 29.71 -9.98 19.45
C THR A 793 29.89 -10.53 20.85
N LEU A 794 29.43 -11.74 21.10
CA LEU A 794 29.48 -12.42 22.37
C LEU A 794 30.66 -13.40 22.34
N ARG A 795 31.83 -12.95 22.79
CA ARG A 795 33.06 -13.74 22.82
C ARG A 795 33.02 -14.82 23.89
N ALA A 796 33.89 -15.82 23.76
CA ALA A 796 34.10 -16.81 24.80
C ALA A 796 34.40 -16.14 26.15
N GLY A 797 33.71 -16.58 27.20
CA GLY A 797 33.76 -15.98 28.53
C GLY A 797 32.76 -14.85 28.79
N HIS A 798 32.08 -14.32 27.76
CA HIS A 798 31.00 -13.35 27.93
C HIS A 798 29.88 -13.94 28.79
N ARG A 799 29.43 -13.22 29.81
CA ARG A 799 28.35 -13.68 30.70
C ARG A 799 27.01 -13.09 30.27
N ILE A 800 26.08 -13.96 29.87
CA ILE A 800 24.71 -13.57 29.53
C ILE A 800 23.88 -13.32 30.80
N GLY A 801 22.74 -12.64 30.63
CA GLY A 801 21.75 -12.40 31.67
C GLY A 801 20.84 -13.61 31.91
N THR A 802 19.67 -13.34 32.50
CA THR A 802 18.65 -14.38 32.75
C THR A 802 17.75 -14.54 31.54
N VAL A 803 17.67 -15.76 31.01
CA VAL A 803 16.84 -16.06 29.84
C VAL A 803 15.40 -16.35 30.23
N SER A 804 14.44 -15.87 29.42
CA SER A 804 13.01 -16.14 29.61
C SER A 804 12.30 -16.27 28.26
N PRO A 805 11.21 -17.07 28.17
CA PRO A 805 10.45 -17.20 26.93
C PRO A 805 9.99 -15.83 26.39
N LEU A 806 10.28 -15.58 25.10
CA LEU A 806 9.98 -14.30 24.46
C LEU A 806 8.51 -14.12 24.05
N PHE A 807 7.85 -15.20 23.62
CA PHE A 807 6.51 -15.16 23.05
C PHE A 807 5.57 -16.12 23.78
N GLN A 808 4.30 -15.76 23.80
CA GLN A 808 3.22 -16.61 24.26
C GLN A 808 2.40 -17.10 23.08
N LYS A 809 1.83 -18.29 23.23
CA LYS A 809 0.92 -18.86 22.25
C LYS A 809 -0.38 -18.06 22.25
N LEU A 810 -0.92 -17.78 21.07
CA LEU A 810 -2.27 -17.27 20.91
C LEU A 810 -3.22 -18.46 20.85
N GLU A 811 -4.11 -18.56 21.85
CA GLU A 811 -5.05 -19.67 21.98
C GLU A 811 -6.29 -19.45 21.12
N VAL A 812 -6.84 -20.54 20.57
CA VAL A 812 -7.97 -20.50 19.64
C VAL A 812 -9.18 -19.81 20.28
N ASP A 813 -9.50 -20.14 21.53
CA ASP A 813 -10.64 -19.56 22.25
C ASP A 813 -10.50 -18.04 22.46
N GLN A 814 -9.28 -17.57 22.76
CA GLN A 814 -8.98 -16.13 22.87
C GLN A 814 -9.21 -15.44 21.53
N ILE A 815 -8.75 -16.05 20.44
CA ILE A 815 -8.82 -15.48 19.08
C ILE A 815 -10.25 -15.46 18.56
N GLU A 816 -11.04 -16.50 18.77
CA GLU A 816 -12.46 -16.52 18.41
C GLU A 816 -13.27 -15.48 19.20
N ALA A 817 -12.97 -15.30 20.50
CA ALA A 817 -13.61 -14.27 21.31
C ALA A 817 -13.29 -12.85 20.79
N LEU A 818 -12.04 -12.59 20.40
CA LEU A 818 -11.64 -11.30 19.81
C LEU A 818 -12.24 -11.11 18.41
N LYS A 819 -12.24 -12.14 17.56
CA LYS A 819 -12.88 -12.12 16.25
C LYS A 819 -14.36 -11.76 16.35
N LYS A 820 -15.09 -12.38 17.28
CA LYS A 820 -16.50 -12.05 17.56
C LYS A 820 -16.65 -10.61 18.05
N ARG A 821 -15.80 -10.15 18.97
CA ARG A 821 -15.83 -8.78 19.51
C ARG A 821 -15.69 -7.70 18.43
N PHE A 822 -14.88 -7.94 17.40
CA PHE A 822 -14.56 -6.97 16.35
C PHE A 822 -15.20 -7.29 14.99
N GLY A 823 -16.11 -8.27 14.93
CA GLY A 823 -16.83 -8.69 13.72
C GLY A 823 -18.02 -7.82 13.33
N GLY A 824 -18.37 -6.80 14.14
CA GLY A 824 -19.55 -5.97 13.96
C GLY A 824 -20.73 -6.35 14.87
N GLN A 825 -21.76 -5.51 14.91
CA GLN A 825 -23.00 -5.83 15.59
C GLN A 825 -23.70 -6.98 14.86
N GLN A 826 -23.79 -8.14 15.49
CA GLN A 826 -24.69 -9.20 15.03
C GLN A 826 -26.14 -8.67 15.14
N PRO A 827 -27.01 -8.88 14.15
CA PRO A 827 -28.44 -8.73 14.40
C PRO A 827 -28.78 -9.66 15.57
N GLU A 828 -29.50 -9.14 16.57
CA GLU A 828 -29.96 -9.94 17.72
C GLU A 828 -30.54 -11.27 17.21
N ASP A 829 -30.04 -12.36 17.78
CA ASP A 829 -30.45 -13.73 17.46
C ASP A 829 -31.98 -13.83 17.37
N GLU A 830 -32.49 -14.26 16.20
CA GLU A 830 -33.84 -14.84 16.13
C GLU A 830 -33.94 -15.90 17.24
N PRO A 831 -34.99 -15.88 18.08
CA PRO A 831 -35.14 -16.87 19.13
C PRO A 831 -35.15 -18.27 18.49
N PRO A 832 -34.53 -19.28 19.14
CA PRO A 832 -34.23 -20.55 18.51
C PRO A 832 -35.53 -21.22 18.03
N LYS A 833 -35.66 -21.36 16.71
CA LYS A 833 -36.74 -22.13 16.08
C LYS A 833 -36.65 -23.56 16.60
N LYS A 834 -37.66 -23.94 17.42
CA LYS A 834 -37.89 -25.33 17.85
C LYS A 834 -37.81 -26.24 16.63
N LYS A 835 -36.93 -27.25 16.71
CA LYS A 835 -36.88 -28.37 15.76
C LYS A 835 -38.20 -29.12 15.84
N THR A 836 -39.12 -28.82 14.94
CA THR A 836 -40.22 -29.73 14.59
C THR A 836 -39.81 -30.49 13.34
N THR A 837 -39.49 -31.76 13.55
CA THR A 837 -39.44 -32.78 12.51
C THR A 837 -40.75 -32.81 11.73
N ALA A 838 -40.70 -32.73 10.40
CA ALA A 838 -41.83 -33.09 9.57
C ALA A 838 -41.35 -33.76 8.28
N GLN A 839 -41.72 -35.04 8.17
CA GLN A 839 -41.77 -35.81 6.94
C GLN A 839 -42.76 -35.17 5.94
N SER A 840 -42.49 -35.48 4.68
CA SER A 840 -43.27 -35.23 3.46
C SER A 840 -44.80 -35.28 3.59
N ALA A 841 -45.49 -34.32 2.95
CA ALA A 841 -46.57 -34.59 2.00
C ALA A 841 -47.00 -33.29 1.28
N ALA A 842 -47.34 -33.44 0.01
CA ALA A 842 -47.73 -32.39 -0.91
C ALA A 842 -49.21 -31.97 -0.77
N SER A 843 -49.50 -30.84 -1.43
CA SER A 843 -50.76 -30.44 -2.11
C SER A 843 -51.69 -29.40 -1.46
N ALA A 844 -52.15 -28.51 -2.36
CA ALA A 844 -53.35 -27.67 -2.40
C ALA A 844 -53.40 -26.31 -1.65
N GLN A 845 -53.36 -25.23 -2.44
CA GLN A 845 -54.13 -23.98 -2.24
C GLN A 845 -55.60 -24.19 -2.69
N PRO A 846 -56.57 -23.22 -2.56
CA PRO A 846 -56.61 -21.92 -1.85
C PRO A 846 -57.93 -21.67 -1.05
N ALA A 847 -58.01 -20.53 -0.33
CA ALA A 847 -59.14 -19.55 -0.30
C ALA A 847 -59.64 -19.04 1.09
N ALA A 848 -59.52 -17.72 1.26
CA ALA A 848 -60.49 -16.69 1.72
C ALA A 848 -61.28 -16.76 3.07
N VAL A 849 -61.02 -15.75 3.94
CA VAL A 849 -61.88 -14.76 4.70
C VAL A 849 -63.23 -15.26 5.30
N PRO A 850 -63.76 -14.83 6.50
CA PRO A 850 -63.64 -13.50 7.15
C PRO A 850 -63.64 -13.41 8.70
N ALA A 851 -63.46 -12.18 9.22
CA ALA A 851 -63.85 -11.69 10.56
C ALA A 851 -65.40 -11.75 10.76
N PRO A 852 -66.06 -11.51 11.93
CA PRO A 852 -65.70 -10.58 13.01
C PRO A 852 -66.18 -10.94 14.45
N ALA A 853 -66.00 -10.00 15.40
CA ALA A 853 -66.94 -9.58 16.46
C ALA A 853 -66.36 -9.48 17.89
N ALA A 854 -66.41 -8.26 18.45
CA ALA A 854 -66.52 -7.95 19.89
C ALA A 854 -68.02 -8.06 20.31
N PRO A 855 -68.45 -8.03 21.60
CA PRO A 855 -68.25 -6.87 22.49
C PRO A 855 -68.28 -7.11 24.04
N ALA A 856 -68.12 -5.99 24.78
CA ALA A 856 -68.63 -5.65 26.13
C ALA A 856 -67.98 -6.34 27.36
N GLY A 857 -67.74 -5.68 28.50
CA GLY A 857 -68.03 -4.31 28.95
C GLY A 857 -67.70 -4.13 30.45
N GLY A 858 -67.74 -2.87 30.93
CA GLY A 858 -67.81 -2.48 32.35
C GLY A 858 -66.47 -2.44 33.11
N GLY A 859 -66.10 -1.42 33.88
CA GLY A 859 -66.78 -0.22 34.34
C GLY A 859 -66.11 0.24 35.65
N GLY A 860 -65.74 1.53 35.70
CA GLY A 860 -65.75 2.35 36.91
C GLY A 860 -64.56 2.28 37.89
N GLY A 861 -64.07 3.46 38.29
CA GLY A 861 -63.50 3.65 39.63
C GLY A 861 -62.29 4.56 39.74
N GLU A 862 -62.47 5.87 39.59
CA GLU A 862 -61.51 6.91 40.00
C GLU A 862 -61.21 6.89 41.51
N ARG A 863 -60.00 7.35 41.90
CA ARG A 863 -59.72 8.54 42.74
C ARG A 863 -58.34 8.43 43.40
N SER A 864 -57.36 9.24 42.97
CA SER A 864 -57.00 10.57 43.51
C SER A 864 -56.05 10.52 44.70
N GLY A 865 -54.92 11.23 44.61
CA GLY A 865 -54.22 11.73 45.80
C GLY A 865 -52.68 11.66 45.76
N PRO A 866 -51.99 12.79 45.52
CA PRO A 866 -50.53 12.86 45.38
C PRO A 866 -49.84 13.44 46.63
N ARG A 867 -48.51 13.28 46.75
CA ARG A 867 -47.51 14.25 47.30
C ARG A 867 -46.18 13.52 47.57
N LYS A 868 -45.11 13.89 46.87
CA LYS A 868 -44.13 14.97 47.14
C LYS A 868 -42.93 14.50 47.99
N SER A 869 -41.77 14.63 47.33
CA SER A 869 -40.57 15.37 47.75
C SER A 869 -39.53 14.74 48.68
N GLN A 870 -38.30 14.86 48.17
CA GLN A 870 -37.06 15.33 48.81
C GLN A 870 -36.10 14.31 49.45
N ALA A 871 -35.01 14.05 48.69
CA ALA A 871 -33.64 14.53 48.92
C ALA A 871 -32.96 14.32 50.29
N ALA A 872 -31.79 13.67 50.25
CA ALA A 872 -30.51 14.03 50.93
C ALA A 872 -29.56 12.82 50.82
N ARG A 873 -28.45 12.91 50.08
CA ARG A 873 -27.10 13.39 50.46
C ARG A 873 -26.17 12.30 51.01
N SER A 874 -24.95 12.37 50.45
CA SER A 874 -23.61 12.14 51.04
C SER A 874 -23.18 10.72 51.42
N GLY A 875 -22.02 10.35 50.84
CA GLY A 875 -20.81 10.28 51.68
C GLY A 875 -19.89 9.08 51.45
N CYS A 876 -18.74 9.39 50.82
CA CYS A 876 -17.39 8.85 51.03
C CYS A 876 -17.10 7.34 50.97
N GLY A 877 -16.06 7.05 50.19
CA GLY A 877 -15.31 5.80 50.08
C GLY A 877 -14.43 5.87 48.86
#